data_AF-A0A261Y6W5-F1
#
_entry.id   AF-A0A261Y6W5-F1
#
_cell.length_a   1.000
_cell.length_b   1.000
_cell.length_c   1.000
_cell.angle_alpha   90.00
_cell.angle_beta   90.00
_cell.angle_gamma   90.00
#
_symmetry.space_group_name_H-M   'P 1'
#
loop_
_entity.id
_entity.type
_entity.pdbx_description
1 polymer ?
#
loop_
_entity_poly.entity_id
_entity_poly.type
_entity_poly.pdbx_seq_one_letter_code
_entity_poly.pdbx_strand_id
1 'polypeptide(L)'
;MIKGIKGVLSRGRPPNPADPKSTQVQSSTSVSSKSKNAETSSSTSKTGVSSAHTGGTVDMSQGRPRNGVDDAAGSSSMIPTQAEGPQITVTSVDVQVNDAEPFASSTFFSQNVSFAPGNAPQPNISPNEPLPHHDNNGSTNFTSTPQLPKSGQLAINRLKNAPKDVIPVSKIPKRQKSSRFYVTEAANLEKLPSFNEVPPAQRQELFLKKIAQCNTLFDFNDASSDLKGKEVKRQTLTEMLDYINTNRDVITEPMYPAIVNMFATNLFRTIPPQVNPVGEAFDPEEDEPVLELAWPHLQIVYEFFLRFIESPDFNPAIAKRYLDQKFILQLLELFDSEDPRERDFLKTTLHRIYGKFLNLRAFIRRSINNIFFMFIYETERHNGIAELLEILGSIINGFALPLKQEHKTFLSRVLIPLHKAKSLTLYHPQLAYCVVQFLEKDPGLTQEVILGLMKYWPKVNSPKEVMFLNEIEEILDVIDPGEFQKIIRPLFSKIATYPNSSDVKPNQVAERALYYWNNEYIGSLMAENVDVILPIMFPPLYRSSQQHWNKTIHGLVFNALKLFMDVNPKLFEECTEKYKELQQREQEKQRSREELWERLEQQAARRTGGKVAHIPLPPAMTALDPELPPPSHALEIQLQQTPLTHEMEEDIAGVIDTGEISPAGSHVTPTGEPSEAPPLRRKSMIPVDREVLDELRQHKSLDEVMGSADGMGISQPIQDPHDFCALRVFLYVMNGSTSLKRETSVKDQLVETASRLNTDERTRSEADYDAQNDMKEGFLVKDRSFRQQFANLYFVRLSKLKLPLLKAAQSRWSSLPERPQHVAKVLDVQQGELAYIIGTVYMDMPLKPNILNDITKEQWIVAPPPRDKYLSDQDTIALEDESGRIVLTGDRLKYENLVTGVIVAVLGTENSLGEFEVVDVCYAGMADQTPSNSMDAGNVKVFLAAATDLNAFLDQPNYVAFISGLNIGTSDDLELQMLTEFLTGESGTTDEQEKSRAIVRVILAGDSLSPPVKSSDDVRAKKYGYDSTAYDAKPAENLDQLMAELCSTVDLDIMPGPNDPANAHIPQQPIHRAMFRSSSQMSTFHCVTNPYWFGINDILFLGNSGQPIDDIYKYLEGDDRLNMAERTLFWRHMAPTAPDTLWCYPFQDHDPFIMEKSPHVYFIGNQSEFKTSVITGETNQKTRVILVPSFAKTKSIVLLNLSNLECEQVSFRTI
;
A
#
# COMPACT_ATOMS: atom_id res chain seq x y z
N MET A 1 -40.70 -44.00 18.45
CA MET A 1 -41.67 -44.23 19.54
C MET A 1 -40.92 -44.48 20.84
N ILE A 2 -41.45 -43.98 21.97
CA ILE A 2 -41.39 -44.51 23.35
C ILE A 2 -40.04 -45.02 23.93
N LYS A 3 -39.51 -44.21 24.87
CA LYS A 3 -38.86 -44.54 26.17
C LYS A 3 -38.42 -45.99 26.49
N GLY A 4 -37.15 -46.13 26.92
CA GLY A 4 -36.83 -46.20 28.36
C GLY A 4 -36.21 -47.49 28.95
N ILE A 5 -35.38 -47.31 29.99
CA ILE A 5 -35.32 -48.08 31.26
C ILE A 5 -34.34 -47.39 32.25
N LYS A 6 -34.58 -47.52 33.57
CA LYS A 6 -33.73 -47.05 34.70
C LYS A 6 -33.61 -48.17 35.75
N GLY A 7 -32.51 -48.23 36.51
CA GLY A 7 -32.43 -49.01 37.76
C GLY A 7 -31.00 -49.32 38.28
N VAL A 8 -30.71 -49.53 39.57
CA VAL A 8 -30.83 -48.63 40.76
C VAL A 8 -30.19 -49.28 42.02
N LEU A 9 -29.24 -48.60 42.71
CA LEU A 9 -28.82 -48.75 44.15
C LEU A 9 -28.23 -50.12 44.64
N SER A 10 -27.44 -50.28 45.74
CA SER A 10 -26.70 -49.37 46.67
C SER A 10 -25.79 -50.12 47.70
N ARG A 11 -25.05 -49.34 48.54
CA ARG A 11 -24.52 -49.58 49.93
C ARG A 11 -23.09 -50.13 50.17
N GLY A 12 -22.37 -49.48 51.13
CA GLY A 12 -21.20 -50.01 51.88
C GLY A 12 -20.27 -48.93 52.48
N ARG A 13 -19.89 -49.01 53.78
CA ARG A 13 -18.82 -48.19 54.44
C ARG A 13 -18.11 -49.01 55.57
N PRO A 14 -16.92 -48.59 56.07
CA PRO A 14 -15.92 -49.46 56.76
C PRO A 14 -15.91 -49.36 58.30
N PRO A 15 -14.93 -50.02 58.98
CA PRO A 15 -14.01 -49.25 59.85
C PRO A 15 -12.51 -49.72 59.85
N ASN A 16 -11.68 -48.99 60.63
CA ASN A 16 -10.24 -49.19 60.95
C ASN A 16 -10.08 -49.98 62.30
N PRO A 17 -8.89 -50.23 62.97
CA PRO A 17 -7.98 -49.18 63.53
C PRO A 17 -6.47 -49.49 63.90
N ALA A 18 -5.66 -48.40 64.04
CA ALA A 18 -4.50 -48.14 64.96
C ALA A 18 -3.33 -49.17 65.04
N ASP A 19 -2.22 -49.06 65.81
CA ASP A 19 -1.47 -48.05 66.64
C ASP A 19 0.06 -48.43 66.48
N PRO A 20 1.10 -48.15 67.33
CA PRO A 20 1.34 -47.13 68.38
C PRO A 20 2.73 -46.39 68.33
N LYS A 21 2.72 -45.11 68.79
CA LYS A 21 3.68 -44.39 69.69
C LYS A 21 5.21 -44.38 69.45
N SER A 22 5.96 -43.27 69.68
CA SER A 22 5.70 -41.83 69.96
C SER A 22 7.06 -41.04 69.84
N THR A 23 7.41 -39.83 70.35
CA THR A 23 6.89 -38.90 71.40
C THR A 23 7.58 -37.51 71.31
N GLN A 24 6.82 -36.39 71.45
CA GLN A 24 7.15 -35.08 72.12
C GLN A 24 8.40 -34.20 71.76
N VAL A 25 8.41 -32.84 71.91
CA VAL A 25 7.36 -31.77 71.91
C VAL A 25 7.96 -30.33 71.87
N GLN A 26 7.30 -29.37 71.15
CA GLN A 26 7.28 -27.86 71.30
C GLN A 26 8.60 -27.02 71.29
N SER A 27 8.63 -25.71 70.92
CA SER A 27 7.63 -24.73 70.44
C SER A 27 8.23 -23.54 69.62
N SER A 28 7.37 -22.85 68.85
CA SER A 28 7.43 -21.43 68.41
C SER A 28 8.42 -20.94 67.31
N THR A 29 8.01 -19.85 66.61
CA THR A 29 8.77 -18.94 65.71
C THR A 29 9.42 -19.50 64.42
N SER A 30 9.81 -18.70 63.41
CA SER A 30 9.15 -17.55 62.71
C SER A 30 9.99 -17.02 61.53
N VAL A 31 9.35 -16.70 60.40
CA VAL A 31 9.68 -15.56 59.48
C VAL A 31 11.08 -15.56 58.80
N SER A 32 11.26 -14.61 57.87
CA SER A 32 12.48 -14.28 57.11
C SER A 32 13.26 -13.13 57.81
N SER A 33 14.26 -12.38 57.31
CA SER A 33 15.06 -12.33 56.07
C SER A 33 16.34 -11.49 56.32
N LYS A 34 17.29 -11.51 55.36
CA LYS A 34 18.25 -10.42 55.02
C LYS A 34 19.13 -9.77 56.12
N SER A 35 20.45 -9.87 55.92
CA SER A 35 21.37 -8.70 55.79
C SER A 35 22.80 -9.18 55.50
N LYS A 36 23.80 -8.32 55.24
CA LYS A 36 24.05 -7.29 54.20
C LYS A 36 25.42 -6.64 54.57
N ASN A 37 26.19 -6.23 53.56
CA ASN A 37 27.36 -5.31 53.61
C ASN A 37 28.73 -5.78 54.17
N ALA A 38 29.78 -5.50 53.37
CA ALA A 38 31.17 -5.14 53.71
C ALA A 38 32.08 -6.22 54.40
N GLU A 39 33.42 -6.19 54.31
CA GLU A 39 34.34 -5.19 53.72
C GLU A 39 35.63 -5.84 53.13
N THR A 40 36.66 -5.04 52.79
CA THR A 40 37.82 -5.42 51.92
C THR A 40 39.13 -5.79 52.63
N SER A 41 39.89 -6.76 52.07
CA SER A 41 41.39 -6.81 52.02
C SER A 41 41.88 -8.23 51.59
N SER A 42 43.18 -8.48 51.37
CA SER A 42 44.07 -8.06 50.25
C SER A 42 45.44 -8.78 50.35
N SER A 43 46.26 -8.75 49.28
CA SER A 43 47.75 -8.89 49.28
C SER A 43 48.47 -10.27 49.23
N THR A 44 49.14 -10.50 48.09
CA THR A 44 50.58 -10.87 47.86
C THR A 44 51.36 -12.04 48.54
N SER A 45 51.96 -12.86 47.64
CA SER A 45 53.42 -13.18 47.49
C SER A 45 54.18 -14.31 48.24
N LYS A 46 54.63 -15.28 47.42
CA LYS A 46 56.01 -15.86 47.24
C LYS A 46 56.71 -16.71 48.33
N THR A 47 57.62 -17.57 47.83
CA THR A 47 58.58 -18.48 48.52
C THR A 47 57.97 -19.75 49.15
N GLY A 48 58.65 -20.92 49.17
CA GLY A 48 59.88 -21.32 48.47
C GLY A 48 60.45 -22.69 48.89
N VAL A 49 61.39 -23.22 48.09
CA VAL A 49 62.45 -24.21 48.44
C VAL A 49 62.06 -25.66 48.80
N SER A 50 62.09 -26.51 47.76
CA SER A 50 62.58 -27.91 47.69
C SER A 50 62.70 -28.84 48.93
N SER A 51 62.26 -30.09 48.74
CA SER A 51 63.21 -31.23 48.78
C SER A 51 62.72 -32.37 47.87
N ALA A 52 63.65 -33.16 47.32
CA ALA A 52 63.35 -34.24 46.39
C ALA A 52 63.29 -35.59 47.14
N HIS A 53 62.16 -36.29 47.07
CA HIS A 53 62.10 -37.67 46.56
C HIS A 53 60.64 -38.15 46.34
N THR A 54 60.29 -39.02 45.38
CA THR A 54 61.08 -39.57 44.26
C THR A 54 61.82 -38.46 43.48
N GLY A 55 61.07 -37.38 43.19
CA GLY A 55 61.58 -36.00 43.28
C GLY A 55 62.21 -35.39 42.03
N GLY A 56 61.37 -34.99 41.08
CA GLY A 56 61.74 -34.17 39.91
C GLY A 56 60.48 -33.74 39.14
N THR A 57 60.48 -32.55 38.54
CA THR A 57 59.29 -31.87 38.00
C THR A 57 59.64 -30.92 36.84
N VAL A 58 58.63 -30.56 36.03
CA VAL A 58 58.58 -29.44 35.05
C VAL A 58 59.59 -29.49 33.86
N ASP A 59 59.44 -28.77 32.72
CA ASP A 59 58.41 -27.78 32.32
C ASP A 59 58.10 -27.72 30.79
N MET A 60 57.26 -26.74 30.42
CA MET A 60 56.84 -26.24 29.12
C MET A 60 57.93 -25.68 28.16
N SER A 61 57.56 -25.68 26.86
CA SER A 61 57.70 -24.62 25.84
C SER A 61 59.02 -23.83 25.59
N GLN A 62 59.38 -23.77 24.29
CA GLN A 62 60.19 -22.77 23.57
C GLN A 62 61.70 -22.61 23.92
N GLY A 63 62.55 -22.63 22.88
CA GLY A 63 63.97 -22.24 23.01
C GLY A 63 64.89 -22.65 21.85
N ARG A 64 65.30 -21.69 21.02
CA ARG A 64 66.48 -21.73 20.12
C ARG A 64 67.75 -21.34 20.94
N PRO A 65 69.01 -21.45 20.45
CA PRO A 65 69.52 -22.03 19.18
C PRO A 65 70.84 -22.86 19.29
N ARG A 66 71.29 -23.40 18.13
CA ARG A 66 72.69 -23.66 17.68
C ARG A 66 73.72 -24.40 18.56
N ASN A 67 74.31 -25.46 17.99
CA ASN A 67 75.76 -25.58 17.77
C ASN A 67 76.06 -26.59 16.62
N GLY A 68 77.29 -26.58 16.08
CA GLY A 68 77.83 -27.60 15.14
C GLY A 68 79.03 -28.34 15.78
N VAL A 69 79.97 -28.97 15.05
CA VAL A 69 80.26 -29.02 13.59
C VAL A 69 80.96 -30.37 13.23
N ASP A 70 81.29 -30.56 11.93
CA ASP A 70 82.35 -31.41 11.31
C ASP A 70 81.94 -32.82 10.78
N ASP A 71 82.51 -33.40 9.69
CA ASP A 71 83.13 -32.86 8.44
C ASP A 71 83.30 -33.99 7.37
N ALA A 72 83.57 -33.64 6.09
CA ALA A 72 84.32 -34.36 5.01
C ALA A 72 83.93 -35.80 4.54
N ALA A 73 84.16 -36.25 3.29
CA ALA A 73 84.49 -35.68 1.95
C ALA A 73 84.47 -36.84 0.90
N GLY A 74 84.55 -36.71 -0.44
CA GLY A 74 84.53 -35.54 -1.36
C GLY A 74 85.38 -35.73 -2.64
N SER A 75 84.78 -36.02 -3.82
CA SER A 75 85.44 -36.08 -5.15
C SER A 75 84.47 -35.73 -6.30
N SER A 76 84.66 -34.66 -7.10
CA SER A 76 85.50 -34.51 -8.34
C SER A 76 84.86 -35.12 -9.62
N SER A 77 84.84 -34.51 -10.83
CA SER A 77 85.51 -33.30 -11.39
C SER A 77 84.68 -32.60 -12.53
N MET A 78 85.29 -31.93 -13.52
CA MET A 78 84.69 -30.86 -14.39
C MET A 78 84.76 -31.09 -15.94
N ILE A 79 83.72 -30.62 -16.69
CA ILE A 79 83.72 -29.77 -17.95
C ILE A 79 84.48 -30.28 -19.23
N PRO A 80 84.14 -29.97 -20.53
CA PRO A 80 83.11 -29.08 -21.14
C PRO A 80 82.22 -29.64 -22.31
N THR A 81 81.09 -28.94 -22.62
CA THR A 81 80.38 -28.77 -23.94
C THR A 81 79.89 -30.01 -24.74
N GLN A 82 78.75 -30.06 -25.44
CA GLN A 82 77.82 -29.09 -26.11
C GLN A 82 76.34 -29.59 -25.97
N ALA A 83 75.23 -28.92 -26.33
CA ALA A 83 74.84 -27.50 -26.53
C ALA A 83 73.28 -27.41 -26.79
N GLU A 84 72.72 -26.19 -26.94
CA GLU A 84 71.36 -25.87 -27.45
C GLU A 84 70.11 -26.36 -26.66
N GLY A 85 68.88 -25.83 -26.86
CA GLY A 85 68.41 -24.70 -27.67
C GLY A 85 66.96 -24.23 -27.32
N PRO A 86 66.52 -22.98 -27.62
CA PRO A 86 65.59 -22.27 -26.71
C PRO A 86 64.44 -21.35 -27.26
N GLN A 87 63.30 -21.33 -26.53
CA GLN A 87 62.64 -20.19 -25.81
C GLN A 87 62.50 -18.74 -26.39
N ILE A 88 61.37 -18.04 -26.11
CA ILE A 88 61.17 -16.61 -25.63
C ILE A 88 59.78 -15.98 -26.04
N THR A 89 59.40 -14.83 -25.43
CA THR A 89 58.11 -14.08 -25.39
C THR A 89 57.82 -13.12 -26.57
N VAL A 90 56.69 -12.36 -26.66
CA VAL A 90 56.47 -10.94 -26.20
C VAL A 90 54.99 -10.47 -26.47
N THR A 91 54.60 -9.24 -26.09
CA THR A 91 53.23 -8.65 -25.97
C THR A 91 52.75 -7.68 -27.09
N SER A 92 51.42 -7.53 -27.21
CA SER A 92 50.61 -6.29 -27.52
C SER A 92 50.87 -5.38 -28.75
N VAL A 93 49.80 -5.02 -29.50
CA VAL A 93 49.36 -3.65 -29.95
C VAL A 93 48.25 -3.76 -31.04
N ASP A 94 47.45 -2.69 -31.22
CA ASP A 94 46.28 -2.52 -32.10
C ASP A 94 46.53 -2.59 -33.64
N VAL A 95 45.44 -2.76 -34.43
CA VAL A 95 44.98 -1.85 -35.53
C VAL A 95 43.86 -2.48 -36.41
N GLN A 96 42.93 -1.61 -36.85
CA GLN A 96 41.93 -1.66 -37.96
C GLN A 96 41.89 -2.90 -38.90
N VAL A 97 40.75 -3.57 -39.17
CA VAL A 97 39.48 -3.17 -39.87
C VAL A 97 39.49 -3.40 -41.40
N ASN A 98 38.34 -3.86 -41.94
CA ASN A 98 37.90 -4.05 -43.35
C ASN A 98 38.17 -5.38 -44.13
N ASP A 99 37.04 -6.01 -44.51
CA ASP A 99 36.60 -6.45 -45.85
C ASP A 99 37.06 -7.75 -46.56
N ALA A 100 36.07 -8.25 -47.34
CA ALA A 100 36.12 -9.08 -48.57
C ALA A 100 36.24 -10.63 -48.49
N GLU A 101 35.17 -11.29 -48.97
CA GLU A 101 35.17 -12.64 -49.59
C GLU A 101 35.65 -12.56 -51.09
N PRO A 102 35.38 -13.50 -52.04
CA PRO A 102 34.94 -14.92 -51.97
C PRO A 102 35.74 -15.89 -52.91
N PHE A 103 35.20 -17.11 -53.16
CA PHE A 103 35.53 -18.08 -54.24
C PHE A 103 36.81 -18.95 -54.08
N ALA A 104 36.92 -20.23 -54.51
CA ALA A 104 36.01 -21.16 -55.23
C ALA A 104 36.44 -22.66 -55.09
N SER A 105 35.55 -23.60 -55.49
CA SER A 105 35.82 -25.02 -55.90
C SER A 105 36.32 -26.05 -54.85
N SER A 106 36.05 -27.37 -54.91
CA SER A 106 35.25 -28.19 -55.85
C SER A 106 34.86 -29.60 -55.32
N THR A 107 33.58 -29.97 -55.49
CA THR A 107 33.05 -31.31 -55.91
C THR A 107 33.32 -32.59 -55.10
N PHE A 108 32.27 -33.21 -54.51
CA PHE A 108 31.63 -34.45 -55.03
C PHE A 108 30.39 -34.94 -54.24
N PHE A 109 29.38 -35.47 -54.98
CA PHE A 109 28.18 -36.28 -54.61
C PHE A 109 27.44 -36.00 -53.27
N SER A 110 26.11 -35.90 -53.13
CA SER A 110 24.91 -35.84 -54.01
C SER A 110 23.67 -35.85 -53.08
N GLN A 111 22.37 -35.67 -53.41
CA GLN A 111 21.49 -35.08 -54.46
C GLN A 111 20.04 -35.36 -53.93
N ASN A 112 18.92 -34.71 -54.25
CA ASN A 112 18.51 -33.56 -55.08
C ASN A 112 17.07 -33.17 -54.59
N VAL A 113 16.50 -31.97 -54.78
CA VAL A 113 16.98 -30.66 -55.26
C VAL A 113 16.02 -29.57 -54.71
N SER A 114 16.38 -28.28 -54.76
CA SER A 114 15.57 -27.14 -54.28
C SER A 114 14.99 -26.29 -55.43
N PHE A 115 14.37 -25.15 -55.06
CA PHE A 115 14.11 -23.92 -55.84
C PHE A 115 12.68 -23.59 -56.30
N ALA A 116 12.37 -22.30 -56.14
CA ALA A 116 11.31 -21.51 -56.79
C ALA A 116 12.00 -20.60 -57.86
N PRO A 117 11.37 -19.59 -58.52
CA PRO A 117 9.96 -19.15 -58.48
C PRO A 117 9.31 -18.88 -59.86
N GLY A 118 8.00 -18.55 -59.86
CA GLY A 118 7.37 -17.55 -60.73
C GLY A 118 7.05 -17.88 -62.20
N ASN A 119 5.77 -18.05 -62.53
CA ASN A 119 5.07 -17.35 -63.64
C ASN A 119 3.58 -17.72 -63.73
N ALA A 120 2.75 -16.82 -64.30
CA ALA A 120 1.38 -17.10 -64.73
C ALA A 120 1.37 -17.44 -66.25
N PRO A 121 0.36 -18.18 -66.78
CA PRO A 121 -0.93 -17.57 -67.13
C PRO A 121 -2.18 -18.47 -66.95
N GLN A 122 -3.36 -17.95 -67.29
CA GLN A 122 -4.64 -18.70 -67.38
C GLN A 122 -4.73 -19.55 -68.69
N PRO A 123 -5.77 -20.40 -68.87
CA PRO A 123 -7.03 -19.89 -69.44
C PRO A 123 -8.36 -20.51 -68.91
N ASN A 124 -9.37 -19.64 -68.89
CA ASN A 124 -10.83 -19.83 -69.04
C ASN A 124 -11.41 -21.19 -69.53
N ILE A 125 -12.62 -21.52 -69.03
CA ILE A 125 -13.91 -21.43 -69.79
C ILE A 125 -15.11 -21.54 -68.82
N SER A 126 -16.24 -20.89 -69.16
CA SER A 126 -17.47 -20.69 -68.34
C SER A 126 -18.69 -21.39 -69.02
N PRO A 127 -19.99 -20.99 -68.85
CA PRO A 127 -20.75 -20.38 -67.71
C PRO A 127 -22.12 -21.07 -67.44
N ASN A 128 -22.85 -20.70 -66.36
CA ASN A 128 -24.20 -20.07 -66.44
C ASN A 128 -24.97 -19.90 -65.11
N GLU A 129 -25.83 -18.88 -65.11
CA GLU A 129 -26.89 -18.46 -64.16
C GLU A 129 -28.24 -19.24 -64.37
N PRO A 130 -29.36 -19.06 -63.61
CA PRO A 130 -29.79 -17.84 -62.86
C PRO A 130 -30.52 -18.02 -61.49
N LEU A 131 -30.92 -16.86 -60.93
CA LEU A 131 -31.78 -16.58 -59.75
C LEU A 131 -33.27 -16.36 -60.19
N PRO A 132 -34.24 -15.76 -59.41
CA PRO A 132 -34.41 -15.50 -57.95
C PRO A 132 -35.86 -15.81 -57.39
N HIS A 133 -36.16 -15.38 -56.13
CA HIS A 133 -37.49 -14.96 -55.57
C HIS A 133 -38.60 -16.00 -55.25
N HIS A 134 -39.57 -15.83 -54.30
CA HIS A 134 -39.74 -15.00 -53.07
C HIS A 134 -40.96 -15.53 -52.22
N ASP A 135 -41.32 -14.85 -51.11
CA ASP A 135 -42.63 -14.85 -50.37
C ASP A 135 -43.09 -16.07 -49.53
N ASN A 136 -44.11 -16.00 -48.62
CA ASN A 136 -44.39 -15.03 -47.52
C ASN A 136 -45.51 -15.52 -46.53
N ASN A 137 -45.42 -15.13 -45.24
CA ASN A 137 -46.47 -14.84 -44.24
C ASN A 137 -47.50 -15.89 -43.66
N GLY A 138 -47.59 -15.95 -42.30
CA GLY A 138 -48.78 -16.21 -41.45
C GLY A 138 -49.29 -17.65 -41.20
N SER A 139 -50.28 -17.92 -40.30
CA SER A 139 -50.61 -17.38 -38.95
C SER A 139 -51.76 -18.17 -38.27
N THR A 140 -51.82 -18.22 -36.91
CA THR A 140 -52.97 -18.64 -36.03
C THR A 140 -53.44 -20.13 -36.05
N ASN A 141 -54.11 -20.73 -35.02
CA ASN A 141 -54.22 -20.50 -33.55
C ASN A 141 -54.91 -21.71 -32.82
N PHE A 142 -54.78 -21.77 -31.47
CA PHE A 142 -55.66 -22.47 -30.49
C PHE A 142 -55.73 -24.03 -30.53
N THR A 143 -56.02 -24.80 -29.46
CA THR A 143 -56.33 -24.60 -28.00
C THR A 143 -56.13 -25.98 -27.28
N SER A 144 -55.92 -26.15 -25.95
CA SER A 144 -55.28 -25.35 -24.88
C SER A 144 -55.38 -26.07 -23.50
N THR A 145 -54.34 -25.99 -22.65
CA THR A 145 -54.37 -26.04 -21.14
C THR A 145 -54.78 -27.37 -20.42
N PRO A 146 -54.46 -27.58 -19.12
CA PRO A 146 -53.98 -26.63 -18.09
C PRO A 146 -52.61 -26.91 -17.42
N GLN A 147 -52.12 -25.88 -16.70
CA GLN A 147 -50.94 -25.85 -15.82
C GLN A 147 -51.37 -25.56 -14.37
N LEU A 148 -50.42 -25.60 -13.42
CA LEU A 148 -50.01 -24.50 -12.48
C LEU A 148 -49.26 -25.07 -11.25
N PRO A 149 -48.50 -24.29 -10.46
CA PRO A 149 -47.98 -22.93 -10.67
C PRO A 149 -46.43 -22.81 -10.49
N LYS A 150 -45.89 -21.58 -10.57
CA LYS A 150 -44.53 -21.20 -10.12
C LYS A 150 -44.61 -20.14 -9.01
N SER A 151 -43.58 -20.10 -8.16
CA SER A 151 -43.17 -18.92 -7.37
C SER A 151 -41.63 -18.88 -7.34
N GLY A 152 -40.96 -17.73 -7.38
CA GLY A 152 -41.45 -16.37 -7.61
C GLY A 152 -40.32 -15.45 -8.09
N GLN A 153 -40.66 -14.34 -8.77
CA GLN A 153 -39.70 -13.36 -9.28
C GLN A 153 -40.31 -11.96 -9.30
N LEU A 154 -39.87 -11.10 -8.39
CA LEU A 154 -40.20 -9.67 -8.28
C LEU A 154 -39.01 -8.98 -7.58
N ALA A 155 -38.59 -7.75 -7.89
CA ALA A 155 -38.75 -6.96 -9.12
C ALA A 155 -37.74 -5.79 -9.07
N ILE A 156 -37.31 -5.27 -10.23
CA ILE A 156 -37.12 -3.83 -10.52
C ILE A 156 -36.88 -3.71 -12.02
N ASN A 157 -37.64 -2.83 -12.69
CA ASN A 157 -37.43 -2.55 -14.12
C ASN A 157 -38.03 -1.19 -14.51
N ARG A 158 -37.34 -0.09 -14.16
CA ARG A 158 -37.85 1.27 -14.48
C ARG A 158 -36.81 2.40 -14.51
N LEU A 159 -35.83 2.30 -15.42
CA LEU A 159 -35.45 3.49 -16.21
C LEU A 159 -34.85 3.08 -17.56
N LYS A 160 -35.53 3.44 -18.65
CA LYS A 160 -34.96 3.51 -20.00
C LYS A 160 -35.01 4.97 -20.44
N ASN A 161 -34.02 5.39 -21.22
CA ASN A 161 -33.75 6.76 -21.72
C ASN A 161 -32.95 7.64 -20.74
N ALA A 162 -31.67 7.33 -20.61
CA ALA A 162 -30.58 8.27 -20.35
C ALA A 162 -29.63 8.24 -21.59
N PRO A 163 -28.84 9.29 -21.87
CA PRO A 163 -27.81 9.24 -22.91
C PRO A 163 -26.75 8.17 -22.56
N LYS A 164 -26.14 7.59 -23.60
CA LYS A 164 -25.13 6.53 -23.47
C LYS A 164 -23.72 7.11 -23.51
N ASP A 165 -23.26 7.66 -22.40
CA ASP A 165 -21.83 7.93 -22.21
C ASP A 165 -21.13 6.61 -21.86
N VAL A 166 -20.74 5.88 -22.90
CA VAL A 166 -19.99 4.62 -22.79
C VAL A 166 -18.52 4.95 -22.65
N ILE A 167 -18.04 4.98 -21.41
CA ILE A 167 -16.60 4.83 -21.12
C ILE A 167 -16.15 3.56 -21.86
N PRO A 168 -15.08 3.60 -22.68
CA PRO A 168 -14.61 2.42 -23.40
C PRO A 168 -14.04 1.41 -22.40
N VAL A 169 -14.87 0.46 -21.97
CA VAL A 169 -14.45 -0.66 -21.13
C VAL A 169 -13.34 -1.41 -21.86
N SER A 170 -12.11 -1.22 -21.39
CA SER A 170 -10.95 -2.02 -21.79
C SER A 170 -11.36 -3.48 -21.63
N LYS A 171 -11.34 -4.24 -22.74
CA LYS A 171 -11.95 -5.57 -22.80
C LYS A 171 -11.31 -6.45 -21.74
N ILE A 172 -12.03 -6.69 -20.63
CA ILE A 172 -11.64 -7.64 -19.59
C ILE A 172 -11.25 -8.94 -20.31
N PRO A 173 -10.04 -9.48 -20.08
CA PRO A 173 -9.63 -10.73 -20.71
C PRO A 173 -10.70 -11.78 -20.51
N LYS A 174 -11.24 -12.35 -21.59
CA LYS A 174 -12.32 -13.36 -21.50
C LYS A 174 -11.85 -14.47 -20.55
N ARG A 175 -12.48 -14.60 -19.37
CA ARG A 175 -12.15 -15.63 -18.36
C ARG A 175 -11.99 -16.97 -19.08
N GLN A 176 -10.78 -17.54 -19.02
CA GLN A 176 -10.49 -18.78 -19.73
C GLN A 176 -11.28 -19.91 -19.07
N LYS A 177 -12.05 -20.63 -19.87
CA LYS A 177 -12.98 -21.65 -19.40
C LYS A 177 -12.22 -22.90 -18.94
N SER A 178 -12.72 -23.55 -17.89
CA SER A 178 -12.10 -24.70 -17.20
C SER A 178 -11.79 -25.89 -18.11
N SER A 179 -12.59 -26.10 -19.16
CA SER A 179 -12.50 -27.23 -20.09
C SER A 179 -11.47 -27.04 -21.22
N ARG A 180 -10.18 -27.07 -20.88
CA ARG A 180 -9.07 -27.15 -21.86
C ARG A 180 -8.69 -28.59 -22.21
N PHE A 181 -9.69 -29.40 -22.56
CA PHE A 181 -9.49 -30.79 -22.98
C PHE A 181 -8.81 -30.87 -24.35
N TYR A 182 -7.75 -31.67 -24.48
CA TYR A 182 -7.21 -32.05 -25.78
C TYR A 182 -8.18 -33.02 -26.45
N VAL A 183 -8.87 -32.54 -27.49
CA VAL A 183 -9.84 -33.34 -28.25
C VAL A 183 -9.12 -34.45 -28.99
N THR A 184 -9.42 -35.70 -28.63
CA THR A 184 -9.02 -36.87 -29.43
C THR A 184 -9.77 -36.82 -30.77
N GLU A 185 -9.13 -37.20 -31.88
CA GLU A 185 -9.71 -37.12 -33.23
C GLU A 185 -11.14 -37.67 -33.31
N ALA A 186 -12.00 -37.01 -34.10
CA ALA A 186 -13.47 -37.11 -34.06
C ALA A 186 -14.02 -38.55 -34.11
N ALA A 187 -14.15 -39.15 -32.93
CA ALA A 187 -14.57 -40.53 -32.75
C ALA A 187 -16.09 -40.68 -32.81
N ASN A 188 -16.59 -41.19 -33.93
CA ASN A 188 -18.00 -41.53 -34.11
C ASN A 188 -18.41 -42.68 -33.16
N LEU A 189 -18.98 -42.34 -32.00
CA LEU A 189 -19.50 -43.34 -31.06
C LEU A 189 -20.70 -44.10 -31.63
N GLU A 190 -20.56 -45.42 -31.74
CA GLU A 190 -21.64 -46.35 -32.06
C GLU A 190 -22.51 -46.61 -30.82
N LYS A 191 -23.84 -46.62 -30.97
CA LYS A 191 -24.77 -46.89 -29.87
C LYS A 191 -24.82 -48.38 -29.56
N LEU A 192 -24.11 -48.81 -28.51
CA LEU A 192 -24.15 -50.18 -28.00
C LEU A 192 -25.53 -50.57 -27.44
N PRO A 193 -25.93 -51.85 -27.52
CA PRO A 193 -27.20 -52.36 -26.99
C PRO A 193 -27.30 -52.21 -25.46
N SER A 194 -28.51 -52.36 -24.93
CA SER A 194 -28.78 -52.26 -23.50
C SER A 194 -28.42 -53.54 -22.75
N PHE A 195 -28.06 -53.42 -21.46
CA PHE A 195 -27.85 -54.57 -20.58
C PHE A 195 -29.06 -55.50 -20.49
N ASN A 196 -30.28 -54.98 -20.66
CA ASN A 196 -31.51 -55.78 -20.65
C ASN A 196 -31.67 -56.67 -21.89
N GLU A 197 -31.11 -56.25 -23.03
CA GLU A 197 -31.19 -56.96 -24.31
C GLU A 197 -30.15 -58.09 -24.43
N VAL A 198 -29.14 -58.09 -23.55
CA VAL A 198 -27.96 -58.96 -23.63
C VAL A 198 -27.97 -60.02 -22.50
N PRO A 199 -27.69 -61.32 -22.79
CA PRO A 199 -27.65 -62.37 -21.79
C PRO A 199 -26.64 -62.11 -20.66
N PRO A 200 -26.91 -62.52 -19.40
CA PRO A 200 -26.06 -62.21 -18.25
C PRO A 200 -24.56 -62.47 -18.43
N ALA A 201 -24.19 -63.60 -19.08
CA ALA A 201 -22.79 -63.98 -19.33
C ALA A 201 -22.02 -62.97 -20.23
N GLN A 202 -22.69 -62.19 -21.07
CA GLN A 202 -22.09 -61.20 -21.96
C GLN A 202 -22.12 -59.78 -21.38
N ARG A 203 -22.86 -59.54 -20.28
CA ARG A 203 -23.00 -58.19 -19.69
C ARG A 203 -21.70 -57.63 -19.15
N GLN A 204 -20.81 -58.47 -18.63
CA GLN A 204 -19.48 -58.05 -18.15
C GLN A 204 -18.60 -57.51 -19.30
N GLU A 205 -18.58 -58.20 -20.44
CA GLU A 205 -17.86 -57.75 -21.64
C GLU A 205 -18.48 -56.48 -22.24
N LEU A 206 -19.81 -56.41 -22.28
CA LEU A 206 -20.54 -55.20 -22.69
C LEU A 206 -20.23 -54.00 -21.77
N PHE A 207 -20.13 -54.22 -20.46
CA PHE A 207 -19.79 -53.17 -19.50
C PHE A 207 -18.36 -52.63 -19.74
N LEU A 208 -17.39 -53.51 -19.98
CA LEU A 208 -16.03 -53.10 -20.34
C LEU A 208 -15.98 -52.33 -21.69
N LYS A 209 -16.78 -52.72 -22.68
CA LYS A 209 -16.92 -51.98 -23.95
C LYS A 209 -17.58 -50.60 -23.76
N LYS A 210 -18.60 -50.48 -22.92
CA LYS A 210 -19.23 -49.19 -22.57
C LYS A 210 -18.25 -48.29 -21.80
N ILE A 211 -17.48 -48.82 -20.84
CA ILE A 211 -16.37 -48.05 -20.20
C ILE A 211 -15.39 -47.53 -21.27
N ALA A 212 -14.98 -48.38 -22.22
CA ALA A 212 -14.01 -48.00 -23.26
C ALA A 212 -14.52 -46.84 -24.13
N GLN A 213 -15.82 -46.81 -24.48
CA GLN A 213 -16.45 -45.68 -25.17
C GLN A 213 -16.51 -44.42 -24.29
N CYS A 214 -16.74 -44.56 -22.98
CA CYS A 214 -16.78 -43.43 -22.05
C CYS A 214 -15.42 -42.75 -21.81
N ASN A 215 -14.30 -43.35 -22.26
CA ASN A 215 -12.99 -42.70 -22.29
C ASN A 215 -12.87 -41.61 -23.38
N THR A 216 -13.71 -41.62 -24.41
CA THR A 216 -13.73 -40.59 -25.46
C THR A 216 -14.15 -39.24 -24.86
N LEU A 217 -13.31 -38.22 -25.01
CA LEU A 217 -13.59 -36.85 -24.59
C LEU A 217 -14.30 -36.06 -25.71
N PHE A 218 -15.14 -35.10 -25.33
CA PHE A 218 -15.82 -34.19 -26.25
C PHE A 218 -15.56 -32.76 -25.82
N ASP A 219 -15.39 -31.85 -26.78
CA ASP A 219 -15.35 -30.42 -26.48
C ASP A 219 -16.76 -29.89 -26.19
N PHE A 220 -16.92 -29.19 -25.08
CA PHE A 220 -18.16 -28.51 -24.68
C PHE A 220 -18.09 -26.98 -24.83
N ASN A 221 -16.97 -26.42 -25.32
CA ASN A 221 -16.86 -25.00 -25.63
C ASN A 221 -17.77 -24.60 -26.81
N ASP A 222 -17.93 -25.50 -27.80
CA ASP A 222 -19.05 -25.49 -28.74
C ASP A 222 -20.15 -26.46 -28.27
N ALA A 223 -21.37 -25.93 -28.12
CA ALA A 223 -22.55 -26.71 -27.76
C ALA A 223 -23.19 -27.44 -28.96
N SER A 224 -22.85 -27.05 -30.19
CA SER A 224 -23.45 -27.57 -31.43
C SER A 224 -22.66 -28.72 -32.07
N SER A 225 -21.33 -28.77 -31.90
CA SER A 225 -20.49 -29.90 -32.29
C SER A 225 -20.93 -31.21 -31.63
N ASP A 226 -20.79 -32.33 -32.35
CA ASP A 226 -20.89 -33.70 -31.85
C ASP A 226 -22.09 -34.05 -30.96
N LEU A 227 -23.22 -33.33 -31.08
CA LEU A 227 -24.45 -33.53 -30.30
C LEU A 227 -24.86 -35.01 -30.17
N LYS A 228 -24.75 -35.78 -31.26
CA LYS A 228 -25.04 -37.21 -31.30
C LYS A 228 -24.06 -38.04 -30.44
N GLY A 229 -22.76 -37.75 -30.51
CA GLY A 229 -21.74 -38.42 -29.69
C GLY A 229 -21.86 -38.05 -28.21
N LYS A 230 -22.08 -36.76 -27.93
CA LYS A 230 -22.35 -36.24 -26.58
C LYS A 230 -23.56 -36.93 -25.93
N GLU A 231 -24.67 -37.09 -26.65
CA GLU A 231 -25.85 -37.78 -26.12
C GLU A 231 -25.66 -39.30 -25.99
N VAL A 232 -24.99 -39.97 -26.95
CA VAL A 232 -24.66 -41.40 -26.83
C VAL A 232 -23.79 -41.68 -25.61
N LYS A 233 -22.76 -40.87 -25.34
CA LYS A 233 -21.94 -41.00 -24.12
C LYS A 233 -22.75 -40.71 -22.86
N ARG A 234 -23.60 -39.67 -22.85
CA ARG A 234 -24.46 -39.35 -21.70
C ARG A 234 -25.41 -40.51 -21.36
N GLN A 235 -26.12 -41.04 -22.35
CA GLN A 235 -27.04 -42.17 -22.16
C GLN A 235 -26.29 -43.44 -21.72
N THR A 236 -25.09 -43.69 -22.24
CA THR A 236 -24.26 -44.84 -21.84
C THR A 236 -23.76 -44.73 -20.39
N LEU A 237 -23.36 -43.53 -19.95
CA LEU A 237 -22.97 -43.27 -18.55
C LEU A 237 -24.16 -43.45 -17.60
N THR A 238 -25.34 -42.94 -17.94
CA THR A 238 -26.57 -43.16 -17.14
C THR A 238 -26.90 -44.65 -17.04
N GLU A 239 -26.86 -45.40 -18.14
CA GLU A 239 -27.16 -46.84 -18.12
C GLU A 239 -26.15 -47.63 -17.26
N MET A 240 -24.87 -47.26 -17.28
CA MET A 240 -23.84 -47.86 -16.42
C MET A 240 -24.07 -47.57 -14.93
N LEU A 241 -24.52 -46.36 -14.59
CA LEU A 241 -24.89 -45.95 -13.23
C LEU A 241 -26.11 -46.73 -12.74
N ASP A 242 -27.18 -46.79 -13.53
CA ASP A 242 -28.39 -47.55 -13.20
C ASP A 242 -28.10 -49.04 -13.05
N TYR A 243 -27.21 -49.59 -13.88
CA TYR A 243 -26.81 -50.99 -13.81
C TYR A 243 -26.09 -51.34 -12.50
N ILE A 244 -25.15 -50.51 -12.03
CA ILE A 244 -24.47 -50.70 -10.74
C ILE A 244 -25.42 -50.45 -9.55
N ASN A 245 -26.31 -49.46 -9.64
CA ASN A 245 -27.27 -49.17 -8.55
C ASN A 245 -28.31 -50.29 -8.37
N THR A 246 -28.72 -50.95 -9.45
CA THR A 246 -29.83 -51.93 -9.44
C THR A 246 -29.36 -53.36 -9.18
N ASN A 247 -28.14 -53.73 -9.58
CA ASN A 247 -27.66 -55.11 -9.58
C ASN A 247 -26.49 -55.31 -8.60
N ARG A 248 -26.54 -56.37 -7.79
CA ARG A 248 -25.48 -56.75 -6.84
C ARG A 248 -24.51 -57.76 -7.45
N ASP A 249 -23.33 -57.89 -6.84
CA ASP A 249 -22.25 -58.81 -7.22
C ASP A 249 -21.69 -58.57 -8.64
N VAL A 250 -21.95 -57.38 -9.20
CA VAL A 250 -21.52 -56.97 -10.56
C VAL A 250 -20.04 -56.58 -10.63
N ILE A 251 -19.44 -56.13 -9.52
CA ILE A 251 -18.10 -55.50 -9.52
C ILE A 251 -16.98 -56.56 -9.54
N THR A 252 -16.59 -57.01 -10.73
CA THR A 252 -15.52 -58.00 -10.94
C THR A 252 -14.11 -57.40 -10.93
N GLU A 253 -13.06 -58.18 -10.60
CA GLU A 253 -11.66 -57.70 -10.53
C GLU A 253 -11.17 -56.92 -11.79
N PRO A 254 -11.43 -57.34 -13.05
CA PRO A 254 -10.98 -56.58 -14.23
C PRO A 254 -11.70 -55.23 -14.42
N MET A 255 -12.81 -54.96 -13.73
CA MET A 255 -13.52 -53.68 -13.84
C MET A 255 -12.85 -52.57 -13.02
N TYR A 256 -12.11 -52.90 -11.95
CA TYR A 256 -11.41 -51.90 -11.11
C TYR A 256 -10.45 -51.00 -11.91
N PRO A 257 -9.48 -51.51 -12.70
CA PRO A 257 -8.58 -50.66 -13.48
C PRO A 257 -9.34 -49.87 -14.57
N ALA A 258 -10.36 -50.48 -15.19
CA ALA A 258 -11.13 -49.85 -16.25
C ALA A 258 -11.95 -48.64 -15.73
N ILE A 259 -12.62 -48.80 -14.58
CA ILE A 259 -13.38 -47.74 -13.93
C ILE A 259 -12.46 -46.61 -13.44
N VAL A 260 -11.34 -46.94 -12.78
CA VAL A 260 -10.37 -45.95 -12.29
C VAL A 260 -9.74 -45.16 -13.45
N ASN A 261 -9.39 -45.83 -14.55
CA ASN A 261 -8.88 -45.16 -15.75
C ASN A 261 -9.93 -44.23 -16.39
N MET A 262 -11.19 -44.66 -16.48
CA MET A 262 -12.27 -43.86 -17.07
C MET A 262 -12.56 -42.60 -16.24
N PHE A 263 -12.59 -42.72 -14.91
CA PHE A 263 -12.67 -41.58 -14.00
C PHE A 263 -11.49 -40.62 -14.20
N ALA A 264 -10.25 -41.14 -14.17
CA ALA A 264 -9.03 -40.35 -14.37
C ALA A 264 -9.01 -39.62 -15.73
N THR A 265 -9.37 -40.30 -16.82
CA THR A 265 -9.38 -39.75 -18.18
C THR A 265 -10.41 -38.62 -18.35
N ASN A 266 -11.55 -38.72 -17.66
CA ASN A 266 -12.61 -37.71 -17.77
C ASN A 266 -12.38 -36.49 -16.86
N LEU A 267 -11.76 -36.66 -15.68
CA LEU A 267 -11.71 -35.61 -14.66
C LEU A 267 -10.35 -34.94 -14.50
N PHE A 268 -9.24 -35.70 -14.55
CA PHE A 268 -7.90 -35.18 -14.23
C PHE A 268 -7.37 -34.29 -15.35
N ARG A 269 -7.67 -32.99 -15.21
CA ARG A 269 -7.31 -31.89 -16.11
C ARG A 269 -6.63 -30.79 -15.31
N THR A 270 -5.66 -30.11 -15.90
CA THR A 270 -5.10 -28.90 -15.30
C THR A 270 -6.16 -27.80 -15.32
N ILE A 271 -6.52 -27.29 -14.14
CA ILE A 271 -7.38 -26.10 -14.03
C ILE A 271 -6.62 -24.92 -14.67
N PRO A 272 -7.25 -24.11 -15.54
CA PRO A 272 -6.59 -22.95 -16.13
C PRO A 272 -6.32 -21.88 -15.05
N PRO A 273 -5.30 -21.02 -15.24
CA PRO A 273 -5.03 -19.93 -14.30
C PRO A 273 -6.24 -19.01 -14.19
N GLN A 274 -6.76 -18.85 -12.97
CA GLN A 274 -7.99 -18.10 -12.68
C GLN A 274 -7.80 -16.61 -12.98
N VAL A 275 -8.50 -16.08 -14.00
CA VAL A 275 -8.21 -14.77 -14.62
C VAL A 275 -8.79 -13.55 -13.86
N ASN A 276 -9.30 -13.74 -12.65
CA ASN A 276 -9.95 -12.69 -11.86
C ASN A 276 -8.90 -11.61 -11.45
N PRO A 277 -9.28 -10.32 -11.38
CA PRO A 277 -8.34 -9.21 -11.24
C PRO A 277 -7.54 -9.27 -9.93
N VAL A 278 -6.23 -9.46 -10.02
CA VAL A 278 -5.35 -9.58 -8.85
C VAL A 278 -5.17 -8.22 -8.18
N GLY A 279 -5.87 -7.99 -7.06
CA GLY A 279 -5.76 -6.75 -6.27
C GLY A 279 -6.91 -6.55 -5.30
N GLU A 280 -7.12 -5.31 -4.85
CA GLU A 280 -8.23 -4.93 -3.96
C GLU A 280 -9.61 -4.87 -4.68
N ALA A 281 -9.65 -5.20 -5.96
CA ALA A 281 -10.86 -5.27 -6.79
C ALA A 281 -11.42 -6.70 -6.99
N PHE A 282 -10.88 -7.69 -6.29
CA PHE A 282 -11.43 -9.04 -6.24
C PHE A 282 -12.08 -9.27 -4.86
N ASP A 283 -13.41 -9.20 -4.83
CA ASP A 283 -14.20 -9.71 -3.71
C ASP A 283 -14.69 -11.13 -4.06
N PRO A 284 -14.23 -12.18 -3.35
CA PRO A 284 -14.67 -13.55 -3.60
C PRO A 284 -16.15 -13.82 -3.30
N GLU A 285 -16.88 -12.89 -2.66
CA GLU A 285 -18.30 -13.00 -2.36
C GLU A 285 -19.19 -12.35 -3.44
N GLU A 286 -18.66 -11.42 -4.26
CA GLU A 286 -19.38 -10.79 -5.37
C GLU A 286 -19.12 -11.44 -6.74
N ASP A 287 -17.96 -12.08 -6.93
CA ASP A 287 -17.49 -12.57 -8.24
C ASP A 287 -18.22 -13.86 -8.68
N GLU A 288 -19.02 -13.82 -9.78
CA GLU A 288 -19.76 -14.99 -10.26
C GLU A 288 -18.80 -16.19 -10.57
N PRO A 289 -19.08 -17.41 -10.08
CA PRO A 289 -18.20 -18.57 -10.30
C PRO A 289 -18.33 -19.15 -11.72
N VAL A 290 -17.21 -19.48 -12.36
CA VAL A 290 -17.23 -20.14 -13.67
C VAL A 290 -17.70 -21.59 -13.54
N LEU A 291 -18.92 -21.86 -14.02
CA LEU A 291 -19.48 -23.20 -14.10
C LEU A 291 -18.84 -24.02 -15.25
N GLU A 292 -18.56 -25.29 -14.98
CA GLU A 292 -17.97 -26.22 -15.94
C GLU A 292 -18.99 -26.58 -17.04
N LEU A 293 -18.57 -26.50 -18.31
CA LEU A 293 -19.42 -26.77 -19.48
C LEU A 293 -19.58 -28.26 -19.74
N ALA A 294 -18.58 -29.08 -19.41
CA ALA A 294 -18.64 -30.54 -19.50
C ALA A 294 -19.48 -31.19 -18.37
N TRP A 295 -20.10 -30.39 -17.49
CA TRP A 295 -20.88 -30.86 -16.35
C TRP A 295 -21.93 -31.95 -16.66
N PRO A 296 -22.69 -31.93 -17.79
CA PRO A 296 -23.65 -32.98 -18.12
C PRO A 296 -23.04 -34.39 -18.33
N HIS A 297 -21.73 -34.50 -18.53
CA HIS A 297 -21.00 -35.78 -18.46
C HIS A 297 -20.32 -35.97 -17.11
N LEU A 298 -19.61 -34.94 -16.61
CA LEU A 298 -18.81 -35.03 -15.39
C LEU A 298 -19.65 -35.38 -14.16
N GLN A 299 -20.86 -34.82 -14.02
CA GLN A 299 -21.79 -35.16 -12.93
C GLN A 299 -22.05 -36.66 -12.85
N ILE A 300 -22.27 -37.31 -14.00
CA ILE A 300 -22.59 -38.74 -14.07
C ILE A 300 -21.33 -39.57 -13.78
N VAL A 301 -20.13 -39.13 -14.20
CA VAL A 301 -18.87 -39.81 -13.88
C VAL A 301 -18.53 -39.70 -12.38
N TYR A 302 -18.73 -38.53 -11.77
CA TYR A 302 -18.60 -38.34 -10.33
C TYR A 302 -19.59 -39.21 -9.54
N GLU A 303 -20.87 -39.20 -9.90
CA GLU A 303 -21.88 -40.02 -9.23
C GLU A 303 -21.62 -41.52 -9.41
N PHE A 304 -21.28 -41.96 -10.62
CA PHE A 304 -20.91 -43.35 -10.92
C PHE A 304 -19.74 -43.84 -10.06
N PHE A 305 -18.68 -43.04 -9.95
CA PHE A 305 -17.51 -43.40 -9.15
C PHE A 305 -17.78 -43.36 -7.65
N LEU A 306 -18.61 -42.42 -7.19
CA LEU A 306 -19.08 -42.37 -5.81
C LEU A 306 -19.90 -43.62 -5.47
N ARG A 307 -20.90 -44.01 -6.29
CA ARG A 307 -21.67 -45.25 -6.11
C ARG A 307 -20.79 -46.50 -6.15
N PHE A 308 -19.80 -46.55 -7.05
CA PHE A 308 -18.80 -47.63 -7.13
C PHE A 308 -17.99 -47.75 -5.83
N ILE A 309 -17.55 -46.64 -5.22
CA ILE A 309 -16.84 -46.66 -3.93
C ILE A 309 -17.79 -46.94 -2.76
N GLU A 310 -19.02 -46.45 -2.79
CA GLU A 310 -20.01 -46.65 -1.73
C GLU A 310 -20.54 -48.10 -1.67
N SER A 311 -20.55 -48.80 -2.81
CA SER A 311 -21.04 -50.18 -2.94
C SER A 311 -20.52 -51.13 -1.85
N PRO A 312 -21.37 -52.04 -1.32
CA PRO A 312 -20.93 -53.09 -0.41
C PRO A 312 -19.97 -54.08 -1.08
N ASP A 313 -20.07 -54.25 -2.40
CA ASP A 313 -19.28 -55.21 -3.19
C ASP A 313 -17.85 -54.69 -3.51
N PHE A 314 -17.57 -53.42 -3.15
CA PHE A 314 -16.27 -52.78 -3.35
C PHE A 314 -15.21 -53.33 -2.39
N ASN A 315 -14.15 -53.92 -2.95
CA ASN A 315 -13.05 -54.51 -2.20
C ASN A 315 -11.79 -53.60 -2.19
N PRO A 316 -11.46 -52.96 -1.05
CA PRO A 316 -10.29 -52.09 -0.94
C PRO A 316 -8.94 -52.79 -1.19
N ALA A 317 -8.86 -54.11 -0.95
CA ALA A 317 -7.61 -54.86 -1.12
C ALA A 317 -7.20 -55.04 -2.59
N ILE A 318 -8.16 -54.98 -3.51
CA ILE A 318 -7.93 -54.94 -4.96
C ILE A 318 -7.72 -53.49 -5.40
N ALA A 319 -8.65 -52.60 -5.03
CA ALA A 319 -8.67 -51.20 -5.46
C ALA A 319 -7.39 -50.41 -5.12
N LYS A 320 -6.72 -50.72 -4.00
CA LYS A 320 -5.45 -50.07 -3.58
C LYS A 320 -4.28 -50.21 -4.58
N ARG A 321 -4.40 -51.06 -5.60
CA ARG A 321 -3.41 -51.17 -6.70
C ARG A 321 -3.54 -50.04 -7.74
N TYR A 322 -4.72 -49.39 -7.78
CA TYR A 322 -5.09 -48.39 -8.79
C TYR A 322 -5.42 -47.03 -8.16
N LEU A 323 -5.91 -47.03 -6.91
CA LEU A 323 -6.04 -45.84 -6.07
C LEU A 323 -4.76 -45.66 -5.25
N ASP A 324 -3.74 -45.11 -5.91
CA ASP A 324 -2.41 -44.88 -5.36
C ASP A 324 -2.22 -43.43 -4.85
N GLN A 325 -1.00 -43.05 -4.46
CA GLN A 325 -0.71 -41.68 -4.01
C GLN A 325 -0.83 -40.64 -5.13
N LYS A 326 -0.52 -41.00 -6.38
CA LYS A 326 -0.65 -40.10 -7.53
C LYS A 326 -2.13 -39.77 -7.81
N PHE A 327 -3.00 -40.77 -7.81
CA PHE A 327 -4.45 -40.57 -7.95
C PHE A 327 -5.00 -39.59 -6.90
N ILE A 328 -4.52 -39.67 -5.65
CA ILE A 328 -4.93 -38.76 -4.57
C ILE A 328 -4.44 -37.32 -4.79
N LEU A 329 -3.23 -37.12 -5.35
CA LEU A 329 -2.76 -35.77 -5.68
C LEU A 329 -3.59 -35.16 -6.82
N GLN A 330 -3.82 -35.90 -7.90
CA GLN A 330 -4.63 -35.42 -9.02
C GLN A 330 -6.11 -35.20 -8.64
N LEU A 331 -6.63 -35.94 -7.65
CA LEU A 331 -7.96 -35.68 -7.07
C LEU A 331 -7.98 -34.44 -6.17
N LEU A 332 -6.88 -34.13 -5.48
CA LEU A 332 -6.74 -32.93 -4.64
C LEU A 332 -6.53 -31.66 -5.47
N GLU A 333 -5.79 -31.73 -6.58
CA GLU A 333 -5.61 -30.63 -7.54
C GLU A 333 -6.96 -30.09 -8.05
N LEU A 334 -7.98 -30.95 -8.19
CA LEU A 334 -9.32 -30.54 -8.63
C LEU A 334 -10.13 -29.74 -7.60
N PHE A 335 -9.72 -29.67 -6.31
CA PHE A 335 -10.43 -28.87 -5.31
C PHE A 335 -10.33 -27.36 -5.55
N ASP A 336 -9.42 -26.89 -6.40
CA ASP A 336 -9.37 -25.48 -6.80
C ASP A 336 -10.38 -25.11 -7.91
N SER A 337 -11.25 -26.02 -8.34
CA SER A 337 -12.28 -25.75 -9.35
C SER A 337 -13.23 -24.63 -8.88
N GLU A 338 -13.50 -23.63 -9.73
CA GLU A 338 -14.44 -22.55 -9.42
C GLU A 338 -15.88 -23.07 -9.21
N ASP A 339 -16.23 -24.21 -9.83
CA ASP A 339 -17.57 -24.79 -9.77
C ASP A 339 -17.84 -25.50 -8.42
N PRO A 340 -18.74 -24.98 -7.56
CA PRO A 340 -19.01 -25.57 -6.24
C PRO A 340 -19.63 -26.97 -6.34
N ARG A 341 -20.27 -27.31 -7.47
CA ARG A 341 -20.86 -28.64 -7.69
C ARG A 341 -19.79 -29.69 -7.85
N GLU A 342 -18.69 -29.35 -8.52
CA GLU A 342 -17.52 -30.23 -8.64
C GLU A 342 -16.85 -30.44 -7.27
N ARG A 343 -16.68 -29.37 -6.50
CA ARG A 343 -16.07 -29.43 -5.16
C ARG A 343 -16.88 -30.27 -4.16
N ASP A 344 -18.21 -30.25 -4.19
CA ASP A 344 -19.03 -31.09 -3.30
C ASP A 344 -18.93 -32.62 -3.60
N PHE A 345 -18.86 -32.99 -4.89
CA PHE A 345 -18.59 -34.38 -5.29
C PHE A 345 -17.16 -34.82 -4.95
N LEU A 346 -16.16 -33.95 -5.14
CA LEU A 346 -14.77 -34.19 -4.73
C LEU A 346 -14.67 -34.38 -3.21
N LYS A 347 -15.32 -33.50 -2.44
CA LYS A 347 -15.42 -33.56 -0.97
C LYS A 347 -15.91 -34.93 -0.50
N THR A 348 -17.05 -35.36 -1.04
CA THR A 348 -17.69 -36.62 -0.68
C THR A 348 -16.82 -37.82 -1.10
N THR A 349 -16.24 -37.77 -2.30
CA THR A 349 -15.38 -38.83 -2.84
C THR A 349 -14.11 -39.01 -2.00
N LEU A 350 -13.40 -37.92 -1.71
CA LEU A 350 -12.18 -37.95 -0.89
C LEU A 350 -12.47 -38.41 0.54
N HIS A 351 -13.60 -38.00 1.13
CA HIS A 351 -14.02 -38.50 2.45
C HIS A 351 -14.30 -40.01 2.43
N ARG A 352 -15.03 -40.55 1.44
CA ARG A 352 -15.26 -42.00 1.31
C ARG A 352 -13.96 -42.78 1.14
N ILE A 353 -13.01 -42.25 0.36
CA ILE A 353 -11.66 -42.82 0.19
C ILE A 353 -10.89 -42.82 1.52
N TYR A 354 -10.82 -41.69 2.23
CA TYR A 354 -10.19 -41.61 3.55
C TYR A 354 -10.81 -42.61 4.54
N GLY A 355 -12.13 -42.78 4.49
CA GLY A 355 -12.87 -43.80 5.23
C GLY A 355 -12.37 -45.21 4.96
N LYS A 356 -12.45 -45.69 3.70
CA LYS A 356 -12.13 -47.08 3.32
C LYS A 356 -10.61 -47.41 3.27
N PHE A 357 -9.72 -46.44 3.02
CA PHE A 357 -8.28 -46.69 2.80
C PHE A 357 -7.38 -46.21 3.96
N LEU A 358 -7.26 -47.06 5.00
CA LEU A 358 -6.45 -46.78 6.20
C LEU A 358 -4.98 -46.39 5.88
N ASN A 359 -4.39 -47.00 4.85
CA ASN A 359 -3.01 -46.74 4.41
C ASN A 359 -2.82 -45.37 3.74
N LEU A 360 -3.86 -44.77 3.19
CA LEU A 360 -3.79 -43.45 2.55
C LEU A 360 -4.03 -42.30 3.53
N ARG A 361 -4.61 -42.55 4.71
CA ARG A 361 -4.97 -41.51 5.70
C ARG A 361 -3.80 -40.60 6.12
N ALA A 362 -2.60 -41.15 6.25
CA ALA A 362 -1.41 -40.36 6.59
C ALA A 362 -0.93 -39.47 5.42
N PHE A 363 -1.11 -39.95 4.18
CA PHE A 363 -0.79 -39.21 2.96
C PHE A 363 -1.81 -38.10 2.70
N ILE A 364 -3.11 -38.41 2.75
CA ILE A 364 -4.21 -37.44 2.56
C ILE A 364 -4.07 -36.25 3.52
N ARG A 365 -3.89 -36.50 4.83
CA ARG A 365 -3.68 -35.42 5.81
C ARG A 365 -2.44 -34.58 5.48
N ARG A 366 -1.32 -35.20 5.06
CA ARG A 366 -0.11 -34.46 4.69
C ARG A 366 -0.33 -33.58 3.45
N SER A 367 -1.03 -34.10 2.43
CA SER A 367 -1.30 -33.37 1.19
C SER A 367 -2.25 -32.18 1.43
N ILE A 368 -3.30 -32.36 2.24
CA ILE A 368 -4.19 -31.24 2.64
C ILE A 368 -3.42 -30.20 3.46
N ASN A 369 -2.56 -30.63 4.40
CA ASN A 369 -1.70 -29.71 5.14
C ASN A 369 -0.78 -28.91 4.21
N ASN A 370 -0.22 -29.52 3.16
CA ASN A 370 0.62 -28.82 2.19
C ASN A 370 -0.18 -27.76 1.40
N ILE A 371 -1.42 -28.08 0.98
CA ILE A 371 -2.33 -27.11 0.34
C ILE A 371 -2.62 -25.94 1.28
N PHE A 372 -2.89 -26.21 2.56
CA PHE A 372 -3.09 -25.16 3.56
C PHE A 372 -1.81 -24.35 3.82
N PHE A 373 -0.61 -24.94 3.83
CA PHE A 373 0.63 -24.16 3.94
C PHE A 373 0.84 -23.23 2.74
N MET A 374 0.66 -23.73 1.52
CA MET A 374 0.72 -22.93 0.29
C MET A 374 -0.31 -21.77 0.33
N PHE A 375 -1.54 -22.06 0.76
CA PHE A 375 -2.59 -21.05 0.93
C PHE A 375 -2.23 -19.98 1.99
N ILE A 376 -1.79 -20.36 3.20
CA ILE A 376 -1.56 -19.43 4.34
C ILE A 376 -0.31 -18.54 4.16
N TYR A 377 0.68 -19.01 3.39
CA TYR A 377 2.03 -18.44 3.33
C TYR A 377 2.55 -18.08 1.93
N GLU A 378 1.91 -18.55 0.84
CA GLU A 378 2.39 -18.34 -0.54
C GLU A 378 1.35 -17.67 -1.45
N THR A 379 0.09 -18.16 -1.49
CA THR A 379 -0.91 -17.68 -2.47
C THR A 379 -2.04 -16.82 -1.89
N GLU A 380 -2.45 -17.03 -0.63
CA GLU A 380 -3.74 -16.57 -0.04
C GLU A 380 -4.99 -16.84 -0.92
N ARG A 381 -4.88 -17.74 -1.91
CA ARG A 381 -5.92 -18.09 -2.90
C ARG A 381 -5.96 -19.60 -3.15
N HIS A 382 -7.13 -20.20 -2.93
CA HIS A 382 -7.50 -21.56 -3.29
C HIS A 382 -9.02 -21.71 -3.06
N ASN A 383 -9.79 -22.25 -4.02
CA ASN A 383 -11.26 -22.27 -3.92
C ASN A 383 -11.79 -23.28 -2.89
N GLY A 384 -11.28 -24.52 -2.89
CA GLY A 384 -11.81 -25.61 -2.08
C GLY A 384 -11.43 -25.66 -0.60
N ILE A 385 -11.09 -24.53 0.04
CA ILE A 385 -10.64 -24.51 1.45
C ILE A 385 -11.77 -24.93 2.41
N ALA A 386 -13.00 -24.47 2.16
CA ALA A 386 -14.17 -24.83 2.98
C ALA A 386 -14.46 -26.34 2.92
N GLU A 387 -14.48 -26.91 1.72
CA GLU A 387 -14.77 -28.33 1.49
C GLU A 387 -13.68 -29.25 2.07
N LEU A 388 -12.41 -28.83 2.02
CA LEU A 388 -11.31 -29.52 2.70
C LEU A 388 -11.43 -29.46 4.22
N LEU A 389 -11.92 -28.35 4.78
CA LEU A 389 -12.19 -28.21 6.21
C LEU A 389 -13.38 -29.07 6.67
N GLU A 390 -14.46 -29.21 5.89
CA GLU A 390 -15.57 -30.12 6.22
C GLU A 390 -15.11 -31.58 6.37
N ILE A 391 -14.25 -32.05 5.46
CA ILE A 391 -13.64 -33.38 5.57
C ILE A 391 -12.81 -33.47 6.86
N LEU A 392 -12.00 -32.44 7.14
CA LEU A 392 -11.15 -32.41 8.33
C LEU A 392 -11.94 -32.38 9.63
N GLY A 393 -13.05 -31.64 9.73
CA GLY A 393 -13.92 -31.64 10.91
C GLY A 393 -14.43 -33.04 11.24
N SER A 394 -14.88 -33.78 10.21
CA SER A 394 -15.27 -35.19 10.36
C SER A 394 -14.11 -36.09 10.79
N ILE A 395 -12.90 -35.85 10.26
CA ILE A 395 -11.67 -36.57 10.64
C ILE A 395 -11.24 -36.27 12.08
N ILE A 396 -11.35 -35.01 12.53
CA ILE A 396 -11.00 -34.54 13.88
C ILE A 396 -11.94 -35.16 14.91
N ASN A 397 -13.24 -35.18 14.63
CA ASN A 397 -14.21 -35.85 15.49
C ASN A 397 -13.90 -37.36 15.63
N GLY A 398 -13.40 -37.98 14.56
CA GLY A 398 -12.90 -39.36 14.53
C GLY A 398 -11.51 -39.60 15.13
N PHE A 399 -10.86 -38.62 15.79
CA PHE A 399 -9.58 -38.84 16.46
C PHE A 399 -9.71 -39.67 17.75
N ALA A 400 -8.78 -40.62 17.91
CA ALA A 400 -8.63 -41.38 19.15
C ALA A 400 -8.02 -40.51 20.26
N LEU A 401 -8.50 -40.70 21.49
CA LEU A 401 -7.94 -40.10 22.71
C LEU A 401 -6.90 -41.04 23.35
N PRO A 402 -5.83 -40.52 23.98
CA PRO A 402 -5.43 -39.10 24.01
C PRO A 402 -4.96 -38.59 22.64
N LEU A 403 -5.16 -37.29 22.37
CA LEU A 403 -4.77 -36.68 21.10
C LEU A 403 -3.25 -36.79 20.87
N LYS A 404 -2.88 -37.21 19.65
CA LYS A 404 -1.47 -37.29 19.23
C LYS A 404 -0.85 -35.90 19.09
N GLN A 405 0.44 -35.80 19.34
CA GLN A 405 1.19 -34.55 19.14
C GLN A 405 1.15 -34.03 17.68
N GLU A 406 1.02 -34.93 16.68
CA GLU A 406 0.77 -34.53 15.29
C GLU A 406 -0.54 -33.75 15.11
N HIS A 407 -1.58 -34.07 15.87
CA HIS A 407 -2.88 -33.37 15.82
C HIS A 407 -2.80 -32.01 16.53
N LYS A 408 -2.17 -31.94 17.71
CA LYS A 408 -1.93 -30.68 18.42
C LYS A 408 -1.09 -29.70 17.59
N THR A 409 -0.05 -30.21 16.93
CA THR A 409 0.79 -29.42 16.02
C THR A 409 0.03 -28.95 14.78
N PHE A 410 -0.94 -29.73 14.28
CA PHE A 410 -1.80 -29.34 13.17
C PHE A 410 -2.75 -28.19 13.56
N LEU A 411 -3.37 -28.26 14.75
CA LEU A 411 -4.18 -27.16 15.29
C LEU A 411 -3.39 -25.84 15.33
N SER A 412 -2.24 -25.81 16.01
CA SER A 412 -1.54 -24.54 16.24
C SER A 412 -0.64 -24.04 15.10
N ARG A 413 -0.24 -24.90 14.16
CA ARG A 413 0.54 -24.48 12.97
C ARG A 413 -0.27 -24.35 11.67
N VAL A 414 -1.51 -24.84 11.63
CA VAL A 414 -2.33 -24.79 10.40
C VAL A 414 -3.70 -24.19 10.66
N LEU A 415 -4.52 -24.74 11.57
CA LEU A 415 -5.87 -24.23 11.81
C LEU A 415 -5.87 -22.81 12.41
N ILE A 416 -5.10 -22.55 13.47
CA ILE A 416 -5.04 -21.19 14.04
C ILE A 416 -4.53 -20.16 13.00
N PRO A 417 -3.44 -20.42 12.22
CA PRO A 417 -3.01 -19.51 11.16
C PRO A 417 -3.97 -19.33 9.95
N LEU A 418 -4.93 -20.23 9.69
CA LEU A 418 -5.92 -20.05 8.61
C LEU A 418 -6.79 -18.79 8.81
N HIS A 419 -6.97 -18.33 10.05
CA HIS A 419 -7.68 -17.08 10.36
C HIS A 419 -6.97 -15.81 9.86
N LYS A 420 -5.70 -15.90 9.42
CA LYS A 420 -4.95 -14.76 8.86
C LYS A 420 -5.54 -14.25 7.54
N ALA A 421 -5.79 -15.15 6.59
CA ALA A 421 -6.00 -14.80 5.18
C ALA A 421 -7.22 -13.89 4.97
N LYS A 422 -7.21 -13.07 3.92
CA LYS A 422 -8.26 -12.07 3.67
C LYS A 422 -9.63 -12.71 3.45
N SER A 423 -9.68 -13.77 2.64
CA SER A 423 -10.85 -14.55 2.20
C SER A 423 -11.48 -15.45 3.27
N LEU A 424 -11.30 -15.13 4.57
CA LEU A 424 -11.79 -15.95 5.69
C LEU A 424 -13.31 -16.16 5.66
N THR A 425 -14.09 -15.21 5.15
CA THR A 425 -15.56 -15.30 5.08
C THR A 425 -16.06 -16.54 4.35
N LEU A 426 -15.35 -17.01 3.31
CA LEU A 426 -15.73 -18.19 2.52
C LEU A 426 -15.69 -19.52 3.30
N TYR A 427 -14.89 -19.62 4.37
CA TYR A 427 -14.61 -20.90 5.05
C TYR A 427 -14.62 -20.80 6.58
N HIS A 428 -14.97 -19.65 7.15
CA HIS A 428 -14.99 -19.41 8.60
C HIS A 428 -15.84 -20.43 9.38
N PRO A 429 -17.10 -20.75 9.01
CA PRO A 429 -17.91 -21.70 9.78
C PRO A 429 -17.28 -23.11 9.85
N GLN A 430 -16.69 -23.57 8.73
CA GLN A 430 -16.00 -24.85 8.64
C GLN A 430 -14.72 -24.86 9.49
N LEU A 431 -14.03 -23.73 9.61
CA LEU A 431 -12.83 -23.58 10.42
C LEU A 431 -13.14 -23.51 11.92
N ALA A 432 -14.11 -22.68 12.31
CA ALA A 432 -14.62 -22.58 13.68
C ALA A 432 -15.08 -23.96 14.18
N TYR A 433 -15.86 -24.69 13.37
CA TYR A 433 -16.23 -26.08 13.66
C TYR A 433 -15.02 -27.00 13.88
N CYS A 434 -13.97 -26.90 13.06
CA CYS A 434 -12.74 -27.67 13.26
C CYS A 434 -12.01 -27.31 14.57
N VAL A 435 -12.03 -26.05 14.99
CA VAL A 435 -11.42 -25.56 16.23
C VAL A 435 -12.21 -26.03 17.46
N VAL A 436 -13.52 -25.82 17.48
CA VAL A 436 -14.44 -26.30 18.54
C VAL A 436 -14.33 -27.82 18.69
N GLN A 437 -14.34 -28.57 17.58
CA GLN A 437 -14.17 -30.03 17.60
C GLN A 437 -12.79 -30.50 18.10
N PHE A 438 -11.77 -29.64 18.14
CA PHE A 438 -10.50 -29.93 18.81
C PHE A 438 -10.59 -29.73 20.33
N LEU A 439 -11.33 -28.72 20.79
CA LEU A 439 -11.50 -28.40 22.21
C LEU A 439 -12.38 -29.42 22.92
N GLU A 440 -13.46 -29.89 22.30
CA GLU A 440 -14.28 -31.02 22.80
C GLU A 440 -13.46 -32.30 23.11
N LYS A 441 -12.31 -32.47 22.43
CA LYS A 441 -11.44 -33.65 22.57
C LYS A 441 -10.34 -33.47 23.62
N ASP A 442 -9.94 -32.22 23.89
CA ASP A 442 -8.86 -31.87 24.81
C ASP A 442 -8.97 -30.38 25.24
N PRO A 443 -9.79 -30.06 26.26
CA PRO A 443 -10.04 -28.69 26.70
C PRO A 443 -8.78 -27.92 27.14
N GLY A 444 -7.71 -28.63 27.49
CA GLY A 444 -6.40 -28.03 27.83
C GLY A 444 -5.72 -27.31 26.65
N LEU A 445 -6.26 -27.41 25.44
CA LEU A 445 -5.82 -26.64 24.27
C LEU A 445 -6.45 -25.24 24.19
N THR A 446 -7.51 -24.94 24.95
CA THR A 446 -8.30 -23.69 24.82
C THR A 446 -7.46 -22.44 25.05
N GLN A 447 -6.51 -22.48 25.99
CA GLN A 447 -5.60 -21.35 26.23
C GLN A 447 -4.67 -21.07 25.02
N GLU A 448 -4.19 -22.10 24.32
CA GLU A 448 -3.36 -21.93 23.11
C GLU A 448 -4.20 -21.40 21.94
N VAL A 449 -5.45 -21.87 21.79
CA VAL A 449 -6.40 -21.40 20.77
C VAL A 449 -6.76 -19.93 20.97
N ILE A 450 -7.28 -19.55 22.14
CA ILE A 450 -7.75 -18.17 22.39
C ILE A 450 -6.59 -17.16 22.30
N LEU A 451 -5.40 -17.48 22.82
CA LEU A 451 -4.23 -16.62 22.64
C LEU A 451 -3.75 -16.56 21.19
N GLY A 452 -3.94 -17.64 20.42
CA GLY A 452 -3.71 -17.69 18.97
C GLY A 452 -4.65 -16.77 18.18
N LEU A 453 -5.95 -16.79 18.48
CA LEU A 453 -6.93 -15.87 17.88
C LEU A 453 -6.64 -14.41 18.27
N MET A 454 -6.34 -14.15 19.55
CA MET A 454 -5.96 -12.81 20.02
C MET A 454 -4.68 -12.28 19.34
N LYS A 455 -3.73 -13.15 19.00
CA LYS A 455 -2.52 -12.79 18.24
C LYS A 455 -2.83 -12.38 16.80
N TYR A 456 -3.83 -12.99 16.16
CA TYR A 456 -4.24 -12.70 14.78
C TYR A 456 -5.48 -11.79 14.69
N TRP A 457 -5.85 -11.11 15.78
CA TRP A 457 -7.05 -10.28 15.86
C TRP A 457 -7.10 -9.20 14.76
N PRO A 458 -8.17 -9.14 13.92
CA PRO A 458 -8.28 -8.16 12.84
C PRO A 458 -8.34 -6.72 13.36
N LYS A 459 -7.65 -5.78 12.71
CA LYS A 459 -7.63 -4.35 13.09
C LYS A 459 -8.24 -3.41 12.06
N VAL A 460 -8.44 -3.88 10.83
CA VAL A 460 -8.81 -3.07 9.64
C VAL A 460 -9.89 -3.74 8.78
N ASN A 461 -10.50 -4.83 9.27
CA ASN A 461 -11.57 -5.55 8.59
C ASN A 461 -12.61 -5.94 9.64
N SER A 462 -13.72 -5.19 9.69
CA SER A 462 -14.77 -5.35 10.70
C SER A 462 -15.63 -6.60 10.53
N PRO A 463 -15.97 -7.08 9.31
CA PRO A 463 -16.57 -8.41 9.13
C PRO A 463 -15.75 -9.52 9.79
N LYS A 464 -14.42 -9.51 9.64
CA LYS A 464 -13.54 -10.46 10.35
C LYS A 464 -13.52 -10.25 11.87
N GLU A 465 -13.64 -9.03 12.39
CA GLU A 465 -13.80 -8.82 13.85
C GLU A 465 -15.12 -9.41 14.37
N VAL A 466 -16.22 -9.30 13.61
CA VAL A 466 -17.51 -9.94 13.93
C VAL A 466 -17.40 -11.47 13.90
N MET A 467 -16.69 -12.03 12.91
CA MET A 467 -16.44 -13.47 12.82
C MET A 467 -15.62 -14.01 14.00
N PHE A 468 -14.51 -13.36 14.37
CA PHE A 468 -13.71 -13.74 15.55
C PHE A 468 -14.52 -13.66 16.86
N LEU A 469 -15.46 -12.71 16.98
CA LEU A 469 -16.40 -12.66 18.12
C LEU A 469 -17.41 -13.82 18.08
N ASN A 470 -17.78 -14.31 16.90
CA ASN A 470 -18.66 -15.49 16.78
C ASN A 470 -17.94 -16.78 17.16
N GLU A 471 -16.74 -17.00 16.62
CA GLU A 471 -15.90 -18.17 16.96
C GLU A 471 -15.60 -18.24 18.45
N ILE A 472 -15.31 -17.09 19.10
CA ILE A 472 -15.05 -17.06 20.53
C ILE A 472 -16.31 -17.36 21.36
N GLU A 473 -17.51 -16.98 20.92
CA GLU A 473 -18.74 -17.43 21.59
C GLU A 473 -18.92 -18.95 21.48
N GLU A 474 -18.74 -19.53 20.29
CA GLU A 474 -18.79 -20.99 20.09
C GLU A 474 -17.73 -21.75 20.90
N ILE A 475 -16.55 -21.15 21.12
CA ILE A 475 -15.50 -21.71 22.01
C ILE A 475 -15.88 -21.56 23.49
N LEU A 476 -16.52 -20.47 23.89
CA LEU A 476 -16.96 -20.24 25.27
C LEU A 476 -18.15 -21.11 25.66
N ASP A 477 -19.02 -21.50 24.73
CA ASP A 477 -20.11 -22.46 24.98
C ASP A 477 -19.61 -23.88 25.32
N VAL A 478 -18.35 -24.21 25.02
CA VAL A 478 -17.73 -25.53 25.31
C VAL A 478 -16.57 -25.48 26.32
N ILE A 479 -16.33 -24.34 26.98
CA ILE A 479 -15.14 -24.16 27.83
C ILE A 479 -15.31 -24.72 29.25
N ASP A 480 -14.31 -25.45 29.76
CA ASP A 480 -14.22 -25.76 31.18
C ASP A 480 -13.98 -24.49 32.02
N PRO A 481 -14.70 -24.24 33.13
CA PRO A 481 -14.49 -23.05 33.98
C PRO A 481 -13.05 -22.87 34.48
N GLY A 482 -12.30 -23.97 34.68
CA GLY A 482 -10.88 -23.94 35.06
C GLY A 482 -9.93 -23.50 33.93
N GLU A 483 -10.33 -23.63 32.66
CA GLU A 483 -9.62 -23.08 31.51
C GLU A 483 -10.04 -21.63 31.26
N PHE A 484 -11.33 -21.31 31.44
CA PHE A 484 -11.86 -19.93 31.38
C PHE A 484 -11.05 -18.98 32.26
N GLN A 485 -10.76 -19.37 33.51
CA GLN A 485 -9.95 -18.57 34.46
C GLN A 485 -8.58 -18.13 33.91
N LYS A 486 -7.98 -18.87 32.97
CA LYS A 486 -6.68 -18.54 32.36
C LYS A 486 -6.80 -17.47 31.26
N ILE A 487 -7.97 -17.34 30.63
CA ILE A 487 -8.21 -16.43 29.49
C ILE A 487 -8.98 -15.15 29.85
N ILE A 488 -9.62 -15.08 31.03
CA ILE A 488 -10.47 -13.93 31.43
C ILE A 488 -9.80 -12.58 31.18
N ARG A 489 -8.59 -12.38 31.73
CA ARG A 489 -7.89 -11.09 31.67
C ARG A 489 -7.63 -10.62 30.24
N PRO A 490 -6.94 -11.36 29.36
CA PRO A 490 -6.74 -10.91 27.97
C PRO A 490 -8.04 -10.79 27.18
N LEU A 491 -9.01 -11.71 27.37
CA LEU A 491 -10.29 -11.69 26.66
C LEU A 491 -11.13 -10.46 27.02
N PHE A 492 -11.41 -10.23 28.29
CA PHE A 492 -12.25 -9.09 28.70
C PHE A 492 -11.51 -7.75 28.57
N SER A 493 -10.18 -7.71 28.67
CA SER A 493 -9.42 -6.50 28.30
C SER A 493 -9.54 -6.15 26.82
N LYS A 494 -9.79 -7.15 25.95
CA LYS A 494 -10.07 -6.93 24.53
C LYS A 494 -11.52 -6.51 24.30
N ILE A 495 -12.49 -7.17 24.94
CA ILE A 495 -13.93 -6.80 24.85
C ILE A 495 -14.18 -5.37 25.36
N ALA A 496 -13.48 -4.96 26.43
CA ALA A 496 -13.48 -3.60 26.98
C ALA A 496 -13.10 -2.49 25.97
N THR A 497 -12.52 -2.82 24.81
CA THR A 497 -12.15 -1.83 23.80
C THR A 497 -13.32 -1.37 22.91
N TYR A 498 -14.41 -2.14 22.81
CA TYR A 498 -15.51 -1.83 21.87
C TYR A 498 -16.52 -0.78 22.34
N PRO A 499 -16.95 -0.70 23.62
CA PRO A 499 -17.91 0.33 24.03
C PRO A 499 -17.34 1.76 23.97
N ASN A 500 -16.02 1.89 24.16
CA ASN A 500 -15.30 3.17 24.17
C ASN A 500 -15.13 3.82 22.77
N SER A 501 -15.39 3.10 21.67
CA SER A 501 -15.03 3.56 20.32
C SER A 501 -16.20 4.18 19.57
N SER A 502 -16.75 5.29 20.07
CA SER A 502 -17.84 6.05 19.41
C SER A 502 -17.46 6.56 18.02
N ASP A 503 -16.19 6.92 17.83
CA ASP A 503 -15.73 7.73 16.69
C ASP A 503 -14.88 6.94 15.67
N VAL A 504 -14.54 5.67 15.97
CA VAL A 504 -13.45 4.94 15.28
C VAL A 504 -13.84 3.53 14.80
N LYS A 505 -14.96 2.93 15.26
CA LYS A 505 -15.35 1.56 14.86
C LYS A 505 -16.82 1.44 14.44
N PRO A 506 -17.15 0.54 13.48
CA PRO A 506 -18.53 0.23 13.14
C PRO A 506 -19.31 -0.42 14.29
N ASN A 507 -20.52 0.10 14.53
CA ASN A 507 -21.45 -0.35 15.58
C ASN A 507 -21.63 -1.88 15.66
N GLN A 508 -21.68 -2.57 14.52
CA GLN A 508 -21.91 -4.02 14.42
C GLN A 508 -20.92 -4.84 15.27
N VAL A 509 -19.68 -4.37 15.45
CA VAL A 509 -18.67 -5.06 16.27
C VAL A 509 -18.98 -4.92 17.77
N ALA A 510 -19.37 -3.71 18.20
CA ALA A 510 -19.74 -3.45 19.60
C ALA A 510 -21.07 -4.14 19.98
N GLU A 511 -22.04 -4.13 19.06
CA GLU A 511 -23.29 -4.87 19.17
C GLU A 511 -23.04 -6.38 19.30
N ARG A 512 -22.26 -6.99 18.39
CA ARG A 512 -21.92 -8.42 18.45
C ARG A 512 -21.20 -8.81 19.75
N ALA A 513 -20.35 -7.94 20.28
CA ALA A 513 -19.63 -8.17 21.54
C ALA A 513 -20.55 -8.06 22.78
N LEU A 514 -21.52 -7.14 22.77
CA LEU A 514 -22.49 -6.98 23.87
C LEU A 514 -23.51 -8.13 23.93
N TYR A 515 -23.75 -8.84 22.82
CA TYR A 515 -24.60 -10.03 22.82
C TYR A 515 -24.10 -11.17 23.72
N TYR A 516 -22.83 -11.20 24.12
CA TYR A 516 -22.30 -12.18 25.09
C TYR A 516 -23.04 -12.14 26.46
N TRP A 517 -23.65 -11.01 26.82
CA TRP A 517 -24.45 -10.87 28.05
C TRP A 517 -25.86 -11.47 27.94
N ASN A 518 -26.30 -11.85 26.73
CA ASN A 518 -27.57 -12.53 26.50
C ASN A 518 -27.43 -14.06 26.45
N ASN A 519 -26.20 -14.58 26.42
CA ASN A 519 -25.90 -16.01 26.49
C ASN A 519 -25.88 -16.45 27.96
N GLU A 520 -26.76 -17.38 28.35
CA GLU A 520 -26.91 -17.82 29.74
C GLU A 520 -25.63 -18.48 30.30
N TYR A 521 -24.89 -19.23 29.47
CA TYR A 521 -23.70 -19.93 29.92
C TYR A 521 -22.52 -18.97 30.13
N ILE A 522 -22.27 -18.09 29.16
CA ILE A 522 -21.26 -17.02 29.30
C ILE A 522 -21.64 -16.09 30.46
N GLY A 523 -22.93 -15.78 30.65
CA GLY A 523 -23.45 -15.06 31.81
C GLY A 523 -23.08 -15.73 33.14
N SER A 524 -23.21 -17.06 33.24
CA SER A 524 -22.85 -17.82 34.44
C SER A 524 -21.34 -17.80 34.71
N LEU A 525 -20.50 -17.98 33.69
CA LEU A 525 -19.04 -17.89 33.78
C LEU A 525 -18.59 -16.47 34.19
N MET A 526 -19.28 -15.43 33.70
CA MET A 526 -19.03 -14.05 34.10
C MET A 526 -19.41 -13.78 35.55
N ALA A 527 -20.53 -14.35 36.03
CA ALA A 527 -20.97 -14.19 37.41
C ALA A 527 -20.03 -14.86 38.42
N GLU A 528 -19.56 -16.09 38.13
CA GLU A 528 -18.58 -16.79 38.99
C GLU A 528 -17.23 -16.07 39.12
N ASN A 529 -16.87 -15.20 38.15
CA ASN A 529 -15.58 -14.54 38.09
C ASN A 529 -15.69 -13.00 38.09
N VAL A 530 -16.81 -12.46 38.61
CA VAL A 530 -17.17 -11.04 38.57
C VAL A 530 -16.09 -10.13 39.20
N ASP A 531 -15.40 -10.60 40.24
CA ASP A 531 -14.31 -9.90 40.94
C ASP A 531 -13.13 -9.50 40.02
N VAL A 532 -12.94 -10.20 38.91
CA VAL A 532 -11.91 -9.89 37.90
C VAL A 532 -12.49 -9.19 36.67
N ILE A 533 -13.73 -9.52 36.29
CA ILE A 533 -14.36 -9.03 35.06
C ILE A 533 -14.93 -7.62 35.24
N LEU A 534 -15.65 -7.38 36.33
CA LEU A 534 -16.34 -6.10 36.54
C LEU A 534 -15.37 -4.90 36.60
N PRO A 535 -14.22 -4.95 37.31
CA PRO A 535 -13.26 -3.85 37.29
C PRO A 535 -12.64 -3.54 35.91
N ILE A 536 -12.66 -4.49 34.98
CA ILE A 536 -12.18 -4.32 33.59
C ILE A 536 -13.29 -3.76 32.70
N MET A 537 -14.51 -4.28 32.83
CA MET A 537 -15.66 -3.91 32.00
C MET A 537 -16.42 -2.66 32.47
N PHE A 538 -16.32 -2.29 33.75
CA PHE A 538 -17.07 -1.15 34.30
C PHE A 538 -16.70 0.20 33.65
N PRO A 539 -15.42 0.62 33.55
CA PRO A 539 -15.08 1.92 32.96
C PRO A 539 -15.60 2.15 31.53
N PRO A 540 -15.43 1.22 30.56
CA PRO A 540 -15.97 1.42 29.21
C PRO A 540 -17.50 1.43 29.19
N LEU A 541 -18.15 0.46 29.84
CA LEU A 541 -19.62 0.40 29.85
C LEU A 541 -20.24 1.63 30.52
N TYR A 542 -19.70 2.07 31.66
CA TYR A 542 -20.23 3.22 32.39
C TYR A 542 -20.02 4.55 31.64
N ARG A 543 -18.92 4.70 30.87
CA ARG A 543 -18.74 5.84 29.95
C ARG A 543 -19.81 5.79 28.84
N SER A 544 -19.96 4.64 28.17
CA SER A 544 -20.91 4.47 27.06
C SER A 544 -22.38 4.61 27.49
N SER A 545 -22.72 4.35 28.76
CA SER A 545 -24.09 4.57 29.27
C SER A 545 -24.45 6.05 29.48
N GLN A 546 -23.47 6.95 29.61
CA GLN A 546 -23.76 8.39 29.71
C GLN A 546 -24.19 8.97 28.36
N GLN A 547 -23.39 8.71 27.32
CA GLN A 547 -23.64 9.20 25.96
C GLN A 547 -23.16 8.17 24.93
N HIS A 548 -24.05 7.77 24.02
CA HIS A 548 -23.71 6.98 22.84
C HIS A 548 -24.68 7.31 21.70
N TRP A 549 -24.17 7.49 20.47
CA TRP A 549 -24.98 7.97 19.35
C TRP A 549 -25.99 6.93 18.84
N ASN A 550 -25.63 5.64 18.90
CA ASN A 550 -26.56 4.55 18.61
C ASN A 550 -27.32 4.12 19.88
N LYS A 551 -28.65 4.28 19.85
CA LYS A 551 -29.60 3.94 20.93
C LYS A 551 -29.66 2.43 21.24
N THR A 552 -29.44 1.55 20.26
CA THR A 552 -29.45 0.10 20.47
C THR A 552 -28.27 -0.32 21.36
N ILE A 553 -27.08 0.17 21.04
CA ILE A 553 -25.87 -0.07 21.86
C ILE A 553 -26.04 0.55 23.26
N HIS A 554 -26.63 1.74 23.37
CA HIS A 554 -26.94 2.38 24.65
C HIS A 554 -27.84 1.49 25.54
N GLY A 555 -28.89 0.90 24.96
CA GLY A 555 -29.75 -0.07 25.65
C GLY A 555 -29.06 -1.38 26.04
N LEU A 556 -28.23 -1.95 25.15
CA LEU A 556 -27.45 -3.16 25.43
C LEU A 556 -26.41 -2.94 26.55
N VAL A 557 -25.75 -1.77 26.57
CA VAL A 557 -24.83 -1.36 27.65
C VAL A 557 -25.57 -1.22 28.98
N PHE A 558 -26.77 -0.63 29.01
CA PHE A 558 -27.59 -0.59 30.23
C PHE A 558 -27.98 -1.99 30.72
N ASN A 559 -28.33 -2.92 29.81
CA ASN A 559 -28.62 -4.30 30.18
C ASN A 559 -27.40 -4.98 30.82
N ALA A 560 -26.22 -4.86 30.20
CA ALA A 560 -24.97 -5.42 30.72
C ALA A 560 -24.59 -4.82 32.09
N LEU A 561 -24.72 -3.51 32.27
CA LEU A 561 -24.48 -2.85 33.56
C LEU A 561 -25.48 -3.31 34.64
N LYS A 562 -26.76 -3.45 34.30
CA LYS A 562 -27.78 -3.96 35.23
C LYS A 562 -27.46 -5.39 35.66
N LEU A 563 -27.13 -6.28 34.72
CA LEU A 563 -26.75 -7.66 35.03
C LEU A 563 -25.54 -7.72 35.99
N PHE A 564 -24.52 -6.87 35.81
CA PHE A 564 -23.40 -6.80 36.75
C PHE A 564 -23.80 -6.24 38.14
N MET A 565 -24.70 -5.25 38.19
CA MET A 565 -25.23 -4.71 39.44
C MET A 565 -26.05 -5.78 40.19
N ASP A 566 -26.91 -6.53 39.49
CA ASP A 566 -27.75 -7.59 40.06
C ASP A 566 -26.90 -8.77 40.58
N VAL A 567 -25.73 -9.05 39.99
CA VAL A 567 -24.77 -10.09 40.42
C VAL A 567 -23.98 -9.68 41.68
N ASN A 568 -23.41 -8.48 41.73
CA ASN A 568 -22.63 -8.02 42.89
C ASN A 568 -22.76 -6.49 43.11
N PRO A 569 -23.82 -6.04 43.82
CA PRO A 569 -24.07 -4.62 44.04
C PRO A 569 -22.91 -3.88 44.73
N LYS A 570 -22.25 -4.54 45.69
CA LYS A 570 -21.15 -3.94 46.46
C LYS A 570 -19.91 -3.70 45.59
N LEU A 571 -19.53 -4.68 44.76
CA LEU A 571 -18.40 -4.49 43.86
C LEU A 571 -18.70 -3.44 42.78
N PHE A 572 -19.96 -3.34 42.34
CA PHE A 572 -20.41 -2.30 41.41
C PHE A 572 -20.28 -0.89 42.02
N GLU A 573 -20.67 -0.72 43.29
CA GLU A 573 -20.47 0.52 44.05
C GLU A 573 -18.98 0.86 44.21
N GLU A 574 -18.16 -0.10 44.65
CA GLU A 574 -16.70 0.08 44.74
C GLU A 574 -16.03 0.43 43.40
N CYS A 575 -16.53 -0.12 42.27
CA CYS A 575 -16.03 0.24 40.93
C CYS A 575 -16.49 1.65 40.52
N THR A 576 -17.69 2.06 40.93
CA THR A 576 -18.22 3.41 40.71
C THR A 576 -17.38 4.47 41.43
N GLU A 577 -16.97 4.21 42.67
CA GLU A 577 -16.06 5.10 43.42
C GLU A 577 -14.67 5.17 42.77
N LYS A 578 -14.06 4.02 42.48
CA LYS A 578 -12.74 3.94 41.82
C LYS A 578 -12.74 4.64 40.45
N TYR A 579 -13.85 4.60 39.71
CA TYR A 579 -14.01 5.35 38.45
C TYR A 579 -14.10 6.86 38.66
N LYS A 580 -14.82 7.33 39.69
CA LYS A 580 -14.86 8.76 40.08
C LYS A 580 -13.48 9.28 40.47
N GLU A 581 -12.72 8.51 41.27
CA GLU A 581 -11.33 8.85 41.59
C GLU A 581 -10.44 8.92 40.33
N LEU A 582 -10.58 7.97 39.41
CA LEU A 582 -9.80 7.97 38.17
C LEU A 582 -10.11 9.19 37.31
N GLN A 583 -11.39 9.53 37.15
CA GLN A 583 -11.84 10.76 36.48
C GLN A 583 -11.26 12.03 37.13
N GLN A 584 -11.35 12.17 38.46
CA GLN A 584 -10.75 13.30 39.18
C GLN A 584 -9.23 13.37 38.95
N ARG A 585 -8.53 12.23 39.06
CA ARG A 585 -7.08 12.14 38.87
C ARG A 585 -6.63 12.39 37.42
N GLU A 586 -7.48 12.11 36.43
CA GLU A 586 -7.24 12.49 35.03
C GLU A 586 -7.49 13.98 34.79
N GLN A 587 -8.54 14.57 35.38
CA GLN A 587 -8.81 16.01 35.34
C GLN A 587 -7.72 16.81 36.07
N GLU A 588 -7.20 16.34 37.21
CA GLU A 588 -6.06 16.93 37.93
C GLU A 588 -4.79 16.90 37.07
N LYS A 589 -4.51 15.80 36.37
CA LYS A 589 -3.37 15.69 35.44
C LYS A 589 -3.54 16.62 34.24
N GLN A 590 -4.74 16.71 33.69
CA GLN A 590 -5.03 17.58 32.55
C GLN A 590 -4.89 19.05 32.95
N ARG A 591 -5.44 19.47 34.09
CA ARG A 591 -5.21 20.80 34.67
C ARG A 591 -3.74 21.06 34.98
N SER A 592 -3.03 20.09 35.55
CA SER A 592 -1.58 20.23 35.81
C SER A 592 -0.77 20.40 34.52
N ARG A 593 -1.23 19.81 33.42
CA ARG A 593 -0.66 19.98 32.07
C ARG A 593 -1.03 21.36 31.50
N GLU A 594 -2.28 21.81 31.64
CA GLU A 594 -2.74 23.13 31.21
C GLU A 594 -2.00 24.25 31.96
N GLU A 595 -1.91 24.17 33.29
CA GLU A 595 -1.07 25.07 34.12
C GLU A 595 0.40 25.05 33.69
N LEU A 596 0.94 23.90 33.25
CA LEU A 596 2.31 23.84 32.74
C LEU A 596 2.44 24.56 31.39
N TRP A 597 1.46 24.42 30.49
CA TRP A 597 1.40 25.16 29.22
C TRP A 597 1.25 26.67 29.45
N GLU A 598 0.33 27.11 30.31
CA GLU A 598 0.18 28.53 30.67
C GLU A 598 1.46 29.11 31.27
N ARG A 599 2.14 28.38 32.17
CA ARG A 599 3.41 28.83 32.75
C ARG A 599 4.51 28.93 31.71
N LEU A 600 4.53 28.04 30.72
CA LEU A 600 5.49 28.02 29.62
C LEU A 600 5.21 29.17 28.63
N GLU A 601 3.95 29.43 28.30
CA GLU A 601 3.50 30.58 27.52
C GLU A 601 3.82 31.91 28.22
N GLN A 602 3.53 32.03 29.52
CA GLN A 602 3.89 33.21 30.31
C GLN A 602 5.41 33.42 30.38
N GLN A 603 6.22 32.35 30.42
CA GLN A 603 7.68 32.46 30.33
C GLN A 603 8.14 32.90 28.94
N ALA A 604 7.53 32.39 27.87
CA ALA A 604 7.80 32.82 26.50
C ALA A 604 7.44 34.31 26.31
N ALA A 605 6.24 34.73 26.69
CA ALA A 605 5.76 36.11 26.59
C ALA A 605 6.61 37.11 27.40
N ARG A 606 7.13 36.70 28.57
CA ARG A 606 8.08 37.50 29.35
C ARG A 606 9.46 37.62 28.68
N ARG A 607 9.93 36.57 27.98
CA ARG A 607 11.19 36.59 27.23
C ARG A 607 11.10 37.37 25.91
N THR A 608 9.93 37.41 25.27
CA THR A 608 9.68 38.13 24.01
C THR A 608 9.12 39.56 24.20
N GLY A 609 9.09 40.07 25.44
CA GLY A 609 8.64 41.44 25.73
C GLY A 609 7.19 41.72 25.35
N GLY A 610 6.32 40.70 25.39
CA GLY A 610 4.90 40.82 24.99
C GLY A 610 4.64 40.75 23.49
N LYS A 611 5.65 40.57 22.64
CA LYS A 611 5.48 40.33 21.20
C LYS A 611 5.32 38.83 20.91
N VAL A 612 4.19 38.25 21.30
CA VAL A 612 3.76 36.92 20.82
C VAL A 612 2.57 37.13 19.89
N ALA A 613 2.70 36.72 18.63
CA ALA A 613 1.57 36.71 17.72
C ALA A 613 0.61 35.59 18.14
N HIS A 614 -0.68 35.89 18.26
CA HIS A 614 -1.69 34.93 18.71
C HIS A 614 -1.94 33.89 17.61
N ILE A 615 -1.22 32.77 17.66
CA ILE A 615 -1.47 31.61 16.79
C ILE A 615 -2.88 31.08 17.11
N PRO A 616 -3.78 30.92 16.12
CA PRO A 616 -5.06 30.26 16.35
C PRO A 616 -4.85 28.77 16.65
N LEU A 617 -5.47 28.26 17.72
CA LEU A 617 -5.49 26.83 17.99
C LEU A 617 -6.32 26.08 16.92
N PRO A 618 -5.99 24.83 16.57
CA PRO A 618 -6.75 24.06 15.58
C PRO A 618 -8.22 23.88 15.99
N PRO A 619 -9.19 23.92 15.05
CA PRO A 619 -10.63 23.85 15.36
C PRO A 619 -11.06 22.62 16.19
N ALA A 620 -10.31 21.52 16.09
CA ALA A 620 -10.53 20.28 16.84
C ALA A 620 -10.41 20.43 18.38
N MET A 621 -9.95 21.58 18.88
CA MET A 621 -9.90 21.87 20.33
C MET A 621 -10.88 22.97 20.78
N THR A 622 -11.71 23.50 19.87
CA THR A 622 -12.67 24.59 20.16
C THR A 622 -14.12 24.10 20.30
N ALA A 623 -14.39 22.82 20.05
CA ALA A 623 -15.70 22.20 20.16
C ALA A 623 -16.03 21.75 21.60
N LEU A 624 -16.11 22.71 22.53
CA LEU A 624 -16.72 22.54 23.85
C LEU A 624 -17.62 23.75 24.12
N ASP A 625 -18.92 23.49 24.34
CA ASP A 625 -19.89 24.53 24.67
C ASP A 625 -19.52 25.27 25.98
N PRO A 626 -19.57 26.60 26.02
CA PRO A 626 -19.33 27.35 27.24
C PRO A 626 -20.51 27.24 28.22
N GLU A 627 -20.18 27.11 29.51
CA GLU A 627 -21.06 27.25 30.69
C GLU A 627 -22.23 26.26 30.84
N LEU A 628 -21.92 25.06 31.36
CA LEU A 628 -22.79 24.46 32.38
C LEU A 628 -22.41 25.03 33.77
N PRO A 629 -23.38 25.45 34.61
CA PRO A 629 -23.08 26.02 35.93
C PRO A 629 -22.53 24.95 36.89
N PRO A 630 -21.73 25.35 37.90
CA PRO A 630 -21.16 24.41 38.86
C PRO A 630 -22.26 23.72 39.69
N PRO A 631 -22.12 22.42 40.03
CA PRO A 631 -23.12 21.66 40.78
C PRO A 631 -23.15 22.09 42.26
N SER A 632 -23.86 23.18 42.55
CA SER A 632 -24.07 23.67 43.91
C SER A 632 -25.05 22.79 44.68
N HIS A 633 -24.51 22.05 45.65
CA HIS A 633 -25.22 21.29 46.70
C HIS A 633 -26.15 20.14 46.26
N ALA A 634 -25.61 18.93 46.45
CA ALA A 634 -26.25 17.79 47.12
C ALA A 634 -27.79 17.66 47.08
N LEU A 635 -28.24 16.62 46.39
CA LEU A 635 -29.34 15.76 46.86
C LEU A 635 -28.79 14.35 47.05
N GLU A 636 -28.76 13.89 48.31
CA GLU A 636 -28.37 12.53 48.67
C GLU A 636 -29.45 11.54 48.19
N ILE A 637 -29.05 10.48 47.49
CA ILE A 637 -29.96 9.35 47.20
C ILE A 637 -30.05 8.50 48.46
N GLN A 638 -30.95 8.91 49.36
CA GLN A 638 -31.13 8.30 50.66
C GLN A 638 -31.83 6.93 50.56
N LEU A 639 -31.04 5.87 50.38
CA LEU A 639 -31.52 4.48 50.30
C LEU A 639 -31.98 3.96 51.68
N GLN A 640 -33.23 4.24 52.08
CA GLN A 640 -33.86 3.56 53.22
C GLN A 640 -35.40 3.48 53.19
N GLN A 641 -35.90 2.33 52.73
CA GLN A 641 -37.01 1.54 53.32
C GLN A 641 -38.24 2.32 53.87
N THR A 642 -39.38 2.39 53.18
CA THR A 642 -40.49 1.37 53.15
C THR A 642 -41.79 2.05 52.65
N PRO A 643 -42.92 1.35 52.37
CA PRO A 643 -43.14 -0.04 51.90
C PRO A 643 -43.97 -0.09 50.57
N LEU A 644 -44.39 -1.28 50.14
CA LEU A 644 -45.30 -1.51 49.00
C LEU A 644 -46.78 -1.19 49.32
N THR A 645 -47.47 -0.46 48.42
CA THR A 645 -48.92 -0.60 48.07
C THR A 645 -49.25 0.22 46.81
N HIS A 646 -50.12 -0.31 45.93
CA HIS A 646 -51.03 0.39 44.98
C HIS A 646 -50.58 1.77 44.42
N GLU A 647 -50.30 1.95 43.13
CA GLU A 647 -51.21 1.74 41.98
C GLU A 647 -50.44 1.76 40.64
N MET A 648 -50.67 0.77 39.77
CA MET A 648 -50.69 0.80 38.29
C MET A 648 -50.66 -0.65 37.75
N GLU A 649 -51.73 -1.40 38.01
CA GLU A 649 -52.09 -2.54 37.16
C GLU A 649 -53.00 -2.03 36.05
N GLU A 650 -52.63 -2.27 34.79
CA GLU A 650 -53.48 -2.91 33.77
C GLU A 650 -52.65 -3.22 32.50
N ASP A 651 -53.18 -4.11 31.64
CA ASP A 651 -52.73 -4.41 30.27
C ASP A 651 -51.31 -4.97 30.02
N ILE A 652 -50.92 -6.03 30.76
CA ILE A 652 -50.23 -7.19 30.14
C ILE A 652 -50.82 -8.51 30.65
N ALA A 653 -51.78 -9.11 29.93
CA ALA A 653 -52.10 -10.54 30.06
C ALA A 653 -52.89 -11.14 28.87
N GLY A 654 -52.26 -12.08 28.15
CA GLY A 654 -52.99 -13.18 27.47
C GLY A 654 -53.29 -13.03 25.97
N VAL A 655 -53.48 -14.13 25.21
CA VAL A 655 -53.24 -15.56 25.47
C VAL A 655 -52.83 -16.24 24.14
N ILE A 656 -52.20 -17.41 24.23
CA ILE A 656 -51.64 -18.21 23.12
C ILE A 656 -52.77 -18.97 22.35
N ASP A 657 -52.51 -19.23 21.06
CA ASP A 657 -52.84 -20.48 20.31
C ASP A 657 -53.87 -20.43 19.15
N THR A 658 -53.67 -21.36 18.20
CA THR A 658 -54.54 -21.86 17.13
C THR A 658 -55.00 -20.95 15.97
N GLY A 659 -54.58 -21.31 14.75
CA GLY A 659 -55.46 -22.13 13.89
C GLY A 659 -56.39 -21.46 12.86
N GLU A 660 -55.93 -21.45 11.61
CA GLU A 660 -56.67 -21.81 10.37
C GLU A 660 -57.93 -21.06 9.86
N ILE A 661 -57.93 -20.90 8.51
CA ILE A 661 -59.06 -20.92 7.56
C ILE A 661 -59.90 -19.62 7.32
N SER A 662 -60.12 -19.35 6.03
CA SER A 662 -60.92 -18.26 5.39
C SER A 662 -62.46 -18.60 5.38
N PRO A 663 -63.43 -17.86 4.76
CA PRO A 663 -63.37 -17.26 3.40
C PRO A 663 -64.28 -16.04 3.01
N ALA A 664 -63.97 -15.48 1.82
CA ALA A 664 -64.89 -14.98 0.74
C ALA A 664 -65.88 -13.79 0.90
N GLY A 665 -66.08 -13.07 -0.24
CA GLY A 665 -67.18 -12.11 -0.54
C GLY A 665 -66.76 -10.63 -0.45
N SER A 666 -66.63 -9.80 -1.51
CA SER A 666 -67.39 -9.54 -2.77
C SER A 666 -68.71 -8.76 -2.56
N HIS A 667 -69.14 -7.80 -3.41
CA HIS A 667 -68.58 -7.23 -4.66
C HIS A 667 -68.14 -5.73 -4.44
N VAL A 668 -68.33 -4.65 -5.23
CA VAL A 668 -69.10 -4.23 -6.43
C VAL A 668 -68.32 -3.14 -7.21
N THR A 669 -68.56 -2.99 -8.52
CA THR A 669 -68.06 -1.92 -9.43
C THR A 669 -69.26 -1.19 -10.08
N PRO A 670 -69.17 0.06 -10.63
CA PRO A 670 -68.84 0.20 -12.08
C PRO A 670 -68.29 1.57 -12.63
N THR A 671 -67.62 1.48 -13.80
CA THR A 671 -67.61 2.40 -14.99
C THR A 671 -67.32 3.92 -14.92
N GLY A 672 -66.40 4.39 -15.81
CA GLY A 672 -66.34 5.77 -16.32
C GLY A 672 -65.12 6.09 -17.22
N GLU A 673 -65.34 6.46 -18.49
CA GLU A 673 -64.35 6.85 -19.54
C GLU A 673 -65.06 7.73 -20.60
N PRO A 674 -64.38 8.45 -21.53
CA PRO A 674 -63.01 8.99 -21.55
C PRO A 674 -62.92 10.50 -22.02
N SER A 675 -61.72 11.10 -22.11
CA SER A 675 -61.17 11.82 -23.31
C SER A 675 -60.13 12.94 -23.04
N GLU A 676 -59.04 12.90 -23.81
CA GLU A 676 -58.16 13.98 -24.37
C GLU A 676 -57.41 15.07 -23.55
N ALA A 677 -56.24 15.42 -24.13
CA ALA A 677 -55.40 16.62 -23.97
C ALA A 677 -54.46 16.75 -22.73
N PRO A 678 -53.30 17.46 -22.85
CA PRO A 678 -52.08 17.06 -22.14
C PRO A 678 -51.65 17.94 -20.95
N PRO A 679 -51.13 17.34 -19.85
CA PRO A 679 -50.50 18.05 -18.74
C PRO A 679 -48.96 18.16 -18.85
N LEU A 680 -48.40 19.26 -18.34
CA LEU A 680 -46.96 19.53 -18.28
C LEU A 680 -46.22 18.61 -17.31
N ARG A 681 -44.99 18.21 -17.68
CA ARG A 681 -44.14 17.31 -16.89
C ARG A 681 -43.47 18.04 -15.72
N ARG A 682 -43.96 17.82 -14.49
CA ARG A 682 -43.26 18.27 -13.26
C ARG A 682 -41.88 17.62 -13.16
N LYS A 683 -40.85 18.40 -12.81
CA LYS A 683 -39.53 17.89 -12.42
C LYS A 683 -39.60 17.35 -10.98
N SER A 684 -38.97 16.21 -10.73
CA SER A 684 -38.71 15.69 -9.38
C SER A 684 -37.49 16.36 -8.77
N MET A 685 -37.59 16.79 -7.52
CA MET A 685 -36.46 17.38 -6.77
C MET A 685 -35.71 16.30 -5.99
N ILE A 686 -34.39 16.44 -5.90
CA ILE A 686 -33.52 15.70 -5.00
C ILE A 686 -33.53 16.44 -3.64
N PRO A 687 -33.40 15.78 -2.48
CA PRO A 687 -33.23 16.48 -1.21
C PRO A 687 -31.99 17.39 -1.26
N VAL A 688 -32.18 18.68 -1.01
CA VAL A 688 -31.08 19.64 -0.90
C VAL A 688 -30.81 19.86 0.59
N ASP A 689 -29.54 19.85 0.98
CA ASP A 689 -29.16 20.10 2.36
C ASP A 689 -29.49 21.53 2.77
N ARG A 690 -29.87 21.72 4.03
CA ARG A 690 -30.48 22.97 4.50
C ARG A 690 -29.46 24.05 4.83
N GLU A 691 -28.32 23.66 5.38
CA GLU A 691 -27.24 24.58 5.75
C GLU A 691 -26.61 25.21 4.49
N VAL A 692 -26.31 24.39 3.48
CA VAL A 692 -25.84 24.84 2.15
C VAL A 692 -26.82 25.84 1.50
N LEU A 693 -28.13 25.68 1.74
CA LEU A 693 -29.15 26.58 1.21
C LEU A 693 -29.24 27.93 1.95
N ASP A 694 -28.81 28.01 3.21
CA ASP A 694 -28.80 29.25 3.98
C ASP A 694 -27.44 29.99 3.89
N GLU A 695 -26.34 29.29 3.60
CA GLU A 695 -25.08 29.91 3.15
C GLU A 695 -25.22 30.52 1.75
N LEU A 696 -25.78 29.77 0.79
CA LEU A 696 -26.03 30.28 -0.58
C LEU A 696 -27.05 31.44 -0.64
N ARG A 697 -27.84 31.66 0.43
CA ARG A 697 -28.73 32.84 0.55
C ARG A 697 -28.00 34.11 0.99
N GLN A 698 -26.82 34.00 1.58
CA GLN A 698 -26.06 35.15 2.09
C GLN A 698 -25.03 35.67 1.08
N HIS A 699 -24.63 34.87 0.11
CA HIS A 699 -23.69 35.27 -0.94
C HIS A 699 -24.37 36.01 -2.09
N LYS A 700 -24.26 37.34 -2.14
CA LYS A 700 -24.60 38.12 -3.35
C LYS A 700 -23.56 37.89 -4.45
N SER A 701 -23.98 37.90 -5.72
CA SER A 701 -23.03 37.98 -6.85
C SER A 701 -22.57 39.43 -7.08
N LEU A 702 -21.43 39.61 -7.74
CA LEU A 702 -20.90 40.94 -8.06
C LEU A 702 -21.70 41.63 -9.18
N ASP A 703 -22.46 40.89 -9.99
CA ASP A 703 -23.12 41.39 -11.20
C ASP A 703 -24.29 42.34 -10.87
N GLU A 704 -25.01 42.09 -9.77
CA GLU A 704 -26.08 42.98 -9.29
C GLU A 704 -25.57 44.34 -8.80
N VAL A 705 -24.26 44.52 -8.61
CA VAL A 705 -23.66 45.77 -8.10
C VAL A 705 -23.29 46.74 -9.25
N MET A 706 -23.16 46.25 -10.50
CA MET A 706 -22.71 47.06 -11.64
C MET A 706 -23.81 47.48 -12.63
N GLY A 707 -25.04 46.96 -12.49
CA GLY A 707 -26.13 47.14 -13.44
C GLY A 707 -26.89 48.49 -13.38
N SER A 708 -26.22 49.65 -13.45
CA SER A 708 -26.94 50.96 -13.48
C SER A 708 -26.20 52.16 -14.13
N ALA A 709 -25.71 52.01 -15.37
CA ALA A 709 -25.15 53.14 -16.14
C ALA A 709 -25.32 53.00 -17.67
N ASP A 710 -26.56 53.04 -18.15
CA ASP A 710 -26.88 53.06 -19.60
C ASP A 710 -26.96 54.53 -20.11
N GLY A 711 -26.23 54.89 -21.17
CA GLY A 711 -26.38 56.24 -21.77
C GLY A 711 -25.24 56.82 -22.60
N MET A 712 -25.12 56.41 -23.88
CA MET A 712 -24.31 57.02 -24.96
C MET A 712 -22.76 56.97 -24.80
N GLY A 713 -21.94 56.84 -25.87
CA GLY A 713 -22.24 56.52 -27.27
C GLY A 713 -21.19 57.06 -28.27
N ILE A 714 -21.00 56.34 -29.39
CA ILE A 714 -20.38 56.76 -30.68
C ILE A 714 -18.83 56.61 -30.86
N SER A 715 -18.47 55.94 -31.97
CA SER A 715 -17.25 55.97 -32.81
C SER A 715 -15.85 55.55 -32.29
N GLN A 716 -15.27 54.55 -32.98
CA GLN A 716 -13.83 54.38 -33.30
C GLN A 716 -13.36 55.37 -34.41
N PRO A 717 -12.10 55.40 -34.90
CA PRO A 717 -10.85 54.71 -34.49
C PRO A 717 -9.59 55.65 -34.39
N ILE A 718 -8.39 55.04 -34.32
CA ILE A 718 -7.07 55.46 -34.94
C ILE A 718 -5.89 55.81 -33.97
N GLN A 719 -4.76 55.10 -34.16
CA GLN A 719 -3.32 55.34 -33.82
C GLN A 719 -2.96 55.75 -32.37
N ASP A 720 -2.23 54.95 -31.56
CA ASP A 720 -0.84 54.43 -31.67
C ASP A 720 0.26 55.54 -31.67
N PRO A 721 1.42 55.38 -30.98
CA PRO A 721 1.48 55.61 -29.53
C PRO A 721 2.74 56.40 -29.07
N HIS A 722 2.58 57.48 -28.29
CA HIS A 722 3.67 58.08 -27.48
C HIS A 722 3.13 58.91 -26.30
N ASP A 723 3.99 59.12 -25.29
CA ASP A 723 3.85 60.01 -24.12
C ASP A 723 2.60 59.89 -23.25
N PHE A 724 2.73 59.26 -22.06
CA PHE A 724 2.15 59.79 -20.80
C PHE A 724 2.71 59.14 -19.51
N CYS A 725 4.02 59.19 -19.28
CA CYS A 725 4.62 58.76 -17.99
C CYS A 725 4.66 59.87 -16.92
N ALA A 726 4.18 61.08 -17.22
CA ALA A 726 4.46 62.29 -16.45
C ALA A 726 3.46 62.63 -15.31
N LEU A 727 2.33 61.92 -15.18
CA LEU A 727 1.21 62.39 -14.33
C LEU A 727 0.90 61.56 -13.06
N ARG A 728 1.70 60.53 -12.73
CA ARG A 728 1.47 59.69 -11.52
C ARG A 728 2.26 60.11 -10.28
N VAL A 729 3.28 60.96 -10.44
CA VAL A 729 4.12 61.46 -9.32
C VAL A 729 3.41 62.55 -8.49
N PHE A 730 2.56 63.36 -9.11
CA PHE A 730 2.03 64.59 -8.48
C PHE A 730 0.93 64.35 -7.42
N LEU A 731 0.35 63.15 -7.35
CA LEU A 731 -0.77 62.83 -6.44
C LEU A 731 -0.36 62.13 -5.14
N TYR A 732 0.88 61.64 -5.00
CA TYR A 732 1.32 60.93 -3.79
C TYR A 732 1.88 61.87 -2.70
N VAL A 733 2.09 63.15 -3.02
CA VAL A 733 2.78 64.12 -2.14
C VAL A 733 1.83 64.94 -1.25
N MET A 734 0.53 65.01 -1.58
CA MET A 734 -0.39 66.00 -0.97
C MET A 734 -1.28 65.50 0.18
N ASN A 735 -1.29 64.20 0.50
CA ASN A 735 -2.14 63.63 1.57
C ASN A 735 -1.32 62.96 2.70
N GLY A 736 -0.41 63.72 3.31
CA GLY A 736 0.30 63.29 4.51
C GLY A 736 -0.46 63.61 5.79
N SER A 737 -0.66 62.64 6.68
CA SER A 737 -0.84 62.83 8.14
C SER A 737 -0.85 61.49 8.90
N THR A 738 0.17 61.28 9.76
CA THR A 738 0.29 60.35 10.93
C THR A 738 1.48 59.36 10.98
N SER A 739 2.74 59.85 11.01
CA SER A 739 3.84 59.06 11.62
C SER A 739 5.07 59.85 12.14
N LEU A 740 4.85 61.00 12.80
CA LEU A 740 5.93 61.86 13.32
C LEU A 740 6.55 61.32 14.64
N LYS A 741 6.75 60.00 14.72
CA LYS A 741 7.31 59.27 15.90
C LYS A 741 8.36 58.19 15.56
N ARG A 742 8.65 57.92 14.28
CA ARG A 742 9.70 56.94 13.90
C ARG A 742 11.10 57.56 13.71
N GLU A 743 11.20 58.82 13.27
CA GLU A 743 12.48 59.42 12.88
C GLU A 743 13.47 59.67 14.03
N THR A 744 12.99 59.90 15.26
CA THR A 744 13.86 59.98 16.45
C THR A 744 14.45 58.62 16.80
N SER A 745 13.64 57.55 16.80
CA SER A 745 14.09 56.20 17.14
C SER A 745 15.25 55.70 16.27
N VAL A 746 15.27 56.07 14.99
CA VAL A 746 16.36 55.69 14.06
C VAL A 746 17.66 56.42 14.40
N LYS A 747 17.60 57.69 14.82
CA LYS A 747 18.79 58.44 15.24
C LYS A 747 19.35 57.94 16.57
N ASP A 748 18.48 57.64 17.53
CA ASP A 748 18.90 57.07 18.82
C ASP A 748 19.53 55.68 18.62
N GLN A 749 18.95 54.83 17.76
CA GLN A 749 19.54 53.54 17.36
C GLN A 749 20.87 53.69 16.64
N LEU A 750 21.04 54.64 15.71
CA LEU A 750 22.32 54.87 15.03
C LEU A 750 23.43 55.33 15.99
N VAL A 751 23.08 56.14 17.01
CA VAL A 751 24.02 56.53 18.08
C VAL A 751 24.36 55.35 18.99
N GLU A 752 23.38 54.50 19.32
CA GLU A 752 23.63 53.29 20.10
C GLU A 752 24.53 52.30 19.33
N THR A 753 24.26 52.05 18.05
CA THR A 753 25.10 51.19 17.19
C THR A 753 26.52 51.75 17.05
N ALA A 754 26.68 53.06 16.85
CA ALA A 754 28.00 53.70 16.82
C ALA A 754 28.77 53.55 18.14
N SER A 755 28.07 53.45 19.28
CA SER A 755 28.71 53.24 20.58
C SER A 755 29.21 51.81 20.84
N ARG A 756 28.75 50.82 20.05
CA ARG A 756 29.17 49.41 20.16
C ARG A 756 30.47 49.08 19.41
N LEU A 757 31.00 50.02 18.61
CA LEU A 757 32.23 49.86 17.82
C LEU A 757 33.54 49.92 18.65
N ASN A 758 33.51 49.53 19.93
CA ASN A 758 34.66 49.65 20.83
C ASN A 758 34.78 48.47 21.84
N THR A 759 34.28 47.30 21.42
CA THR A 759 34.36 46.01 22.13
C THR A 759 34.60 44.90 21.11
N ASP A 760 35.54 43.99 21.38
CA ASP A 760 36.01 42.94 20.43
C ASP A 760 34.99 41.82 20.10
N GLU A 761 33.71 41.99 20.41
CA GLU A 761 32.65 41.01 20.15
C GLU A 761 32.15 41.10 18.69
N ARG A 762 32.78 40.32 17.80
CA ARG A 762 32.42 40.22 16.38
C ARG A 762 31.14 39.41 16.15
N THR A 763 30.00 40.07 15.97
CA THR A 763 28.73 39.39 15.62
C THR A 763 28.56 39.17 14.11
N ARG A 764 27.77 38.15 13.73
CA ARG A 764 27.34 37.92 12.33
C ARG A 764 26.47 39.05 11.80
N SER A 765 26.35 39.09 10.48
CA SER A 765 25.29 39.83 9.77
C SER A 765 23.91 39.19 10.00
N GLU A 766 22.88 40.02 10.14
CA GLU A 766 21.47 39.61 10.10
C GLU A 766 20.87 39.86 8.70
N ALA A 767 19.80 39.14 8.34
CA ALA A 767 19.00 39.35 7.14
C ALA A 767 17.52 39.07 7.43
N ASP A 768 16.61 39.68 6.67
CA ASP A 768 15.17 39.42 6.81
C ASP A 768 14.80 38.14 6.06
N TYR A 769 14.00 37.28 6.69
CA TYR A 769 13.68 35.93 6.21
C TYR A 769 12.18 35.69 6.19
N ASP A 770 11.69 35.26 5.03
CA ASP A 770 10.30 34.90 4.78
C ASP A 770 10.18 33.39 4.51
N ALA A 771 9.34 32.72 5.30
CA ALA A 771 9.06 31.29 5.15
C ALA A 771 8.15 30.95 3.96
N GLN A 772 7.63 31.94 3.21
CA GLN A 772 6.77 31.80 2.02
C GLN A 772 5.63 30.77 2.25
N ASN A 773 4.91 30.94 3.37
CA ASN A 773 4.02 29.92 3.94
C ASN A 773 3.02 29.34 2.93
N ASP A 774 2.39 30.16 2.10
CA ASP A 774 1.42 29.72 1.08
C ASP A 774 2.03 28.69 0.10
N MET A 775 3.28 28.93 -0.34
CA MET A 775 3.98 28.04 -1.28
C MET A 775 4.56 26.81 -0.56
N LYS A 776 4.94 26.98 0.70
CA LYS A 776 5.42 25.91 1.59
C LYS A 776 4.31 24.92 1.96
N GLU A 777 3.07 25.39 2.17
CA GLU A 777 1.92 24.52 2.45
C GLU A 777 1.58 23.57 1.29
N GLY A 778 1.83 23.98 0.03
CA GLY A 778 1.67 23.11 -1.14
C GLY A 778 2.52 21.84 -1.12
N PHE A 779 3.66 21.84 -0.41
CA PHE A 779 4.50 20.64 -0.23
C PHE A 779 4.14 19.80 1.00
N LEU A 780 3.21 20.24 1.86
CA LEU A 780 2.90 19.55 3.12
C LEU A 780 1.69 18.61 2.98
N VAL A 781 1.94 17.30 3.04
CA VAL A 781 0.90 16.27 2.93
C VAL A 781 0.20 16.09 4.28
N LYS A 782 -0.89 16.87 4.46
CA LYS A 782 -1.73 16.89 5.67
C LYS A 782 -2.49 15.56 5.85
N ASP A 783 -3.30 15.18 4.87
CA ASP A 783 -4.06 13.91 4.87
C ASP A 783 -3.38 12.86 3.97
N ARG A 784 -2.85 11.79 4.58
CA ARG A 784 -2.04 10.77 3.88
C ARG A 784 -2.90 9.64 3.30
N SER A 785 -3.56 9.92 2.17
CA SER A 785 -4.37 8.94 1.43
C SER A 785 -3.64 8.39 0.21
N PHE A 786 -3.49 7.06 0.12
CA PHE A 786 -2.89 6.39 -1.04
C PHE A 786 -3.91 5.66 -1.93
N ARG A 787 -5.21 5.97 -1.77
CA ARG A 787 -6.31 5.42 -2.60
C ARG A 787 -6.54 6.19 -3.91
N GLN A 788 -5.69 7.18 -4.19
CA GLN A 788 -5.88 8.19 -5.23
C GLN A 788 -5.10 7.78 -6.50
N GLN A 789 -5.68 8.02 -7.69
CA GLN A 789 -5.04 7.66 -8.96
C GLN A 789 -4.19 8.81 -9.52
N PHE A 790 -3.00 8.49 -10.01
CA PHE A 790 -2.04 9.43 -10.59
C PHE A 790 -2.53 10.16 -11.86
N ALA A 791 -3.58 9.67 -12.54
CA ALA A 791 -4.15 10.31 -13.72
C ALA A 791 -4.63 11.75 -13.45
N ASN A 792 -5.11 12.03 -12.23
CA ASN A 792 -5.52 13.38 -11.82
C ASN A 792 -4.38 14.40 -11.92
N LEU A 793 -3.14 13.99 -11.62
CA LEU A 793 -1.97 14.86 -11.66
C LEU A 793 -1.69 15.36 -13.08
N TYR A 794 -1.76 14.47 -14.07
CA TYR A 794 -1.64 14.81 -15.48
C TYR A 794 -2.78 15.73 -15.97
N PHE A 795 -4.03 15.47 -15.55
CA PHE A 795 -5.16 16.35 -15.84
C PHE A 795 -4.96 17.77 -15.27
N VAL A 796 -4.49 17.88 -14.02
CA VAL A 796 -4.20 19.18 -13.38
C VAL A 796 -3.08 19.93 -14.10
N ARG A 797 -1.99 19.24 -14.48
CA ARG A 797 -0.89 19.83 -15.28
C ARG A 797 -1.39 20.39 -16.59
N LEU A 798 -2.09 19.56 -17.38
CA LEU A 798 -2.62 19.98 -18.67
C LEU A 798 -3.59 21.15 -18.49
N SER A 799 -4.51 21.08 -17.53
CA SER A 799 -5.47 22.15 -17.22
C SER A 799 -4.78 23.48 -16.86
N LYS A 800 -3.80 23.48 -15.95
CA LYS A 800 -3.08 24.71 -15.54
C LYS A 800 -2.19 25.28 -16.66
N LEU A 801 -1.51 24.42 -17.44
CA LEU A 801 -0.50 24.87 -18.42
C LEU A 801 -1.06 25.12 -19.83
N LYS A 802 -2.20 24.53 -20.23
CA LYS A 802 -2.82 24.69 -21.57
C LYS A 802 -3.13 26.16 -21.89
N LEU A 803 -3.48 27.02 -20.92
CA LEU A 803 -3.75 28.45 -21.17
C LEU A 803 -2.49 29.33 -21.37
N PRO A 804 -1.47 29.33 -20.49
CA PRO A 804 -0.21 30.04 -20.75
C PRO A 804 0.44 29.63 -22.08
N LEU A 805 0.48 28.32 -22.33
CA LEU A 805 1.15 27.73 -23.47
C LEU A 805 0.39 27.93 -24.80
N LEU A 806 -0.95 27.99 -24.78
CA LEU A 806 -1.75 28.42 -25.93
C LEU A 806 -1.46 29.89 -26.30
N LYS A 807 -1.24 30.78 -25.33
CA LYS A 807 -0.84 32.18 -25.60
C LYS A 807 0.56 32.25 -26.21
N ALA A 808 1.52 31.47 -25.69
CA ALA A 808 2.88 31.39 -26.23
C ALA A 808 2.88 30.87 -27.68
N ALA A 809 2.18 29.75 -27.93
CA ALA A 809 1.98 29.17 -29.26
C ALA A 809 1.36 30.17 -30.26
N GLN A 810 0.29 30.86 -29.85
CA GLN A 810 -0.34 31.91 -30.66
C GLN A 810 0.61 33.08 -30.96
N SER A 811 1.37 33.56 -29.97
CA SER A 811 2.34 34.65 -30.18
C SER A 811 3.47 34.24 -31.11
N ARG A 812 3.94 32.99 -31.02
CA ARG A 812 5.04 32.45 -31.84
C ARG A 812 4.60 32.21 -33.29
N TRP A 813 3.47 31.52 -33.48
CA TRP A 813 3.07 30.96 -34.79
C TRP A 813 2.04 31.78 -35.58
N SER A 814 1.39 32.78 -34.98
CA SER A 814 0.47 33.68 -35.73
C SER A 814 1.15 34.51 -36.82
N SER A 815 2.48 34.60 -36.79
CA SER A 815 3.32 35.26 -37.79
C SER A 815 3.56 34.41 -39.07
N LEU A 816 3.26 33.11 -39.03
CA LEU A 816 3.54 32.19 -40.14
C LEU A 816 2.57 32.40 -41.33
N PRO A 817 3.02 32.25 -42.59
CA PRO A 817 2.20 32.52 -43.77
C PRO A 817 0.91 31.70 -43.83
N GLU A 818 0.97 30.44 -43.38
CA GLU A 818 -0.13 29.47 -43.45
C GLU A 818 -1.14 29.60 -42.30
N ARG A 819 -0.81 30.40 -41.26
CA ARG A 819 -1.66 30.67 -40.09
C ARG A 819 -2.25 29.39 -39.46
N PRO A 820 -1.38 28.48 -38.95
CA PRO A 820 -1.83 27.21 -38.38
C PRO A 820 -2.81 27.44 -37.24
N GLN A 821 -3.81 26.55 -37.12
CA GLN A 821 -4.84 26.65 -36.09
C GLN A 821 -4.57 25.68 -34.92
N HIS A 822 -5.10 26.04 -33.75
CA HIS A 822 -5.09 25.16 -32.59
C HIS A 822 -6.17 24.09 -32.76
N VAL A 823 -5.77 22.82 -32.88
CA VAL A 823 -6.70 21.70 -32.84
C VAL A 823 -6.89 21.31 -31.37
N ALA A 824 -8.14 21.37 -30.89
CA ALA A 824 -8.45 21.30 -29.46
C ALA A 824 -8.22 19.92 -28.83
N LYS A 825 -8.15 18.88 -29.66
CA LYS A 825 -7.84 17.49 -29.28
C LYS A 825 -6.74 16.92 -30.16
N VAL A 826 -5.84 16.13 -29.58
CA VAL A 826 -4.71 15.52 -30.27
C VAL A 826 -5.13 14.57 -31.39
N LEU A 827 -6.26 13.85 -31.25
CA LEU A 827 -6.79 12.96 -32.28
C LEU A 827 -7.73 13.62 -33.32
N ASP A 828 -8.04 14.91 -33.21
CA ASP A 828 -8.90 15.64 -34.17
C ASP A 828 -8.08 16.33 -35.29
N VAL A 829 -6.78 16.00 -35.43
CA VAL A 829 -5.89 16.51 -36.49
C VAL A 829 -6.29 15.93 -37.86
N GLN A 830 -5.94 16.63 -38.96
CA GLN A 830 -6.19 16.17 -40.33
C GLN A 830 -4.90 16.07 -41.15
N GLN A 831 -4.74 14.95 -41.86
CA GLN A 831 -3.63 14.68 -42.76
C GLN A 831 -3.35 15.85 -43.73
N GLY A 832 -2.15 16.41 -43.64
CA GLY A 832 -1.68 17.49 -44.52
C GLY A 832 -2.17 18.90 -44.20
N GLU A 833 -2.95 19.13 -43.13
CA GLU A 833 -3.23 20.49 -42.63
C GLU A 833 -2.20 20.89 -41.57
N LEU A 834 -1.52 22.05 -41.75
CA LEU A 834 -0.58 22.56 -40.74
C LEU A 834 -1.35 23.07 -39.52
N ALA A 835 -1.20 22.37 -38.41
CA ALA A 835 -1.91 22.59 -37.16
C ALA A 835 -0.95 22.60 -35.98
N TYR A 836 -1.41 23.12 -34.84
CA TYR A 836 -0.74 22.86 -33.56
C TYR A 836 -1.67 22.28 -32.51
N ILE A 837 -1.10 21.36 -31.73
CA ILE A 837 -1.76 20.59 -30.68
C ILE A 837 -1.06 20.81 -29.34
N ILE A 838 -1.81 20.68 -28.24
CA ILE A 838 -1.30 20.83 -26.87
C ILE A 838 -1.59 19.55 -26.10
N GLY A 839 -0.57 18.99 -25.45
CA GLY A 839 -0.73 17.79 -24.63
C GLY A 839 0.49 17.50 -23.75
N THR A 840 0.41 16.38 -23.07
CA THR A 840 1.47 15.82 -22.22
C THR A 840 2.41 14.98 -23.08
N VAL A 841 3.71 15.21 -23.00
CA VAL A 841 4.70 14.30 -23.60
C VAL A 841 4.65 12.96 -22.87
N TYR A 842 4.45 11.88 -23.60
CA TYR A 842 4.65 10.52 -23.11
C TYR A 842 5.80 9.88 -23.88
N MET A 843 6.75 9.29 -23.16
CA MET A 843 7.84 8.53 -23.77
C MET A 843 7.70 7.05 -23.42
N ASP A 844 7.50 6.20 -24.43
CA ASP A 844 7.68 4.75 -24.29
C ASP A 844 9.14 4.42 -24.62
N MET A 845 9.82 3.75 -23.70
CA MET A 845 11.26 3.52 -23.75
C MET A 845 11.54 2.10 -23.25
N PRO A 846 11.96 1.15 -24.10
CA PRO A 846 12.10 -0.25 -23.72
C PRO A 846 13.07 -0.55 -22.57
N LEU A 847 13.96 0.38 -22.20
CA LEU A 847 14.82 0.23 -21.02
C LEU A 847 14.30 0.90 -19.73
N LYS A 848 13.17 1.62 -19.78
CA LYS A 848 12.47 2.14 -18.58
C LYS A 848 12.07 0.96 -17.66
N PRO A 849 12.24 1.06 -16.33
CA PRO A 849 11.86 -0.01 -15.41
C PRO A 849 10.35 -0.32 -15.50
N ASN A 850 10.00 -1.59 -15.64
CA ASN A 850 8.61 -2.03 -15.76
C ASN A 850 8.34 -3.12 -14.72
N ILE A 851 7.59 -2.77 -13.69
CA ILE A 851 7.29 -3.66 -12.55
C ILE A 851 6.58 -4.96 -12.97
N LEU A 852 5.81 -4.95 -14.07
CA LEU A 852 5.16 -6.16 -14.58
C LEU A 852 6.18 -7.13 -15.20
N ASN A 853 7.21 -6.61 -15.87
CA ASN A 853 8.32 -7.42 -16.39
C ASN A 853 9.18 -8.01 -15.27
N ASP A 854 9.23 -7.38 -14.10
CA ASP A 854 10.03 -7.89 -12.97
C ASP A 854 9.20 -8.82 -12.06
N ILE A 855 7.87 -8.66 -11.99
CA ILE A 855 6.96 -9.63 -11.36
C ILE A 855 6.81 -10.92 -12.19
N THR A 856 6.77 -10.83 -13.52
CA THR A 856 6.58 -12.00 -14.41
C THR A 856 7.82 -12.87 -14.59
N LYS A 857 9.01 -12.35 -14.27
CA LYS A 857 10.24 -13.15 -14.14
C LYS A 857 10.26 -13.79 -12.76
N GLU A 858 9.73 -15.01 -12.63
CA GLU A 858 9.45 -15.73 -11.36
C GLU A 858 10.63 -15.95 -10.38
N GLN A 859 11.81 -15.40 -10.64
CA GLN A 859 12.97 -15.50 -9.76
C GLN A 859 12.98 -14.33 -8.77
N TRP A 860 12.97 -14.64 -7.47
CA TRP A 860 13.18 -13.67 -6.37
C TRP A 860 14.65 -13.21 -6.31
N ILE A 861 15.17 -12.67 -7.41
CA ILE A 861 16.48 -12.01 -7.47
C ILE A 861 16.35 -10.64 -6.80
N VAL A 862 17.45 -10.16 -6.23
CA VAL A 862 17.64 -8.75 -5.87
C VAL A 862 17.15 -7.87 -7.03
N ALA A 863 16.38 -6.82 -6.74
CA ALA A 863 15.93 -5.89 -7.78
C ALA A 863 17.13 -5.48 -8.67
N PRO A 864 17.00 -5.57 -10.00
CA PRO A 864 18.13 -5.33 -10.90
C PRO A 864 18.72 -3.94 -10.62
N PRO A 865 20.06 -3.78 -10.67
CA PRO A 865 20.69 -2.52 -10.32
C PRO A 865 20.08 -1.39 -11.17
N PRO A 866 19.74 -0.24 -10.56
CA PRO A 866 19.08 0.86 -11.27
C PRO A 866 19.96 1.30 -12.44
N ARG A 867 19.35 1.40 -13.62
CA ARG A 867 20.05 1.79 -14.86
C ARG A 867 20.37 3.28 -14.86
N ASP A 868 21.56 3.64 -15.34
CA ASP A 868 22.02 5.02 -15.45
C ASP A 868 21.25 5.84 -16.51
N LYS A 869 20.70 5.16 -17.52
CA LYS A 869 19.87 5.71 -18.61
C LYS A 869 18.74 4.74 -18.99
N TYR A 870 17.69 5.26 -19.61
CA TYR A 870 16.54 4.50 -20.15
C TYR A 870 16.50 4.42 -21.68
N LEU A 871 17.51 4.97 -22.36
CA LEU A 871 17.57 5.15 -23.81
C LEU A 871 17.66 3.85 -24.61
N SER A 872 17.06 3.83 -25.78
CA SER A 872 17.08 2.71 -26.74
C SER A 872 16.89 3.17 -28.19
N ASP A 873 17.43 2.43 -29.15
CA ASP A 873 17.19 2.62 -30.61
C ASP A 873 15.72 2.42 -31.02
N GLN A 874 14.82 2.15 -30.06
CA GLN A 874 13.40 1.83 -30.21
C GLN A 874 12.52 2.71 -29.29
N ASP A 875 13.07 3.78 -28.72
CA ASP A 875 12.28 4.75 -27.94
C ASP A 875 11.30 5.51 -28.84
N THR A 876 10.09 5.77 -28.35
CA THR A 876 9.06 6.53 -29.06
C THR A 876 8.52 7.68 -28.21
N ILE A 877 8.30 8.82 -28.85
CA ILE A 877 7.73 10.02 -28.24
C ILE A 877 6.29 10.17 -28.75
N ALA A 878 5.36 10.36 -27.84
CA ALA A 878 3.95 10.63 -28.13
C ALA A 878 3.48 11.88 -27.40
N LEU A 879 2.38 12.47 -27.89
CA LEU A 879 1.64 13.53 -27.20
C LEU A 879 0.28 13.00 -26.76
N GLU A 880 -0.11 13.25 -25.51
CA GLU A 880 -1.31 12.70 -24.87
C GLU A 880 -2.22 13.80 -24.29
N ASP A 881 -3.53 13.66 -24.50
CA ASP A 881 -4.55 14.60 -24.01
C ASP A 881 -5.86 13.88 -23.60
N GLU A 882 -6.93 14.65 -23.38
CA GLU A 882 -8.28 14.11 -23.09
C GLU A 882 -8.93 13.26 -24.22
N SER A 883 -8.29 13.15 -25.40
CA SER A 883 -8.78 12.37 -26.56
C SER A 883 -8.02 11.07 -26.79
N GLY A 884 -6.71 11.06 -26.54
CA GLY A 884 -5.85 9.89 -26.72
C GLY A 884 -4.38 10.25 -26.92
N ARG A 885 -3.67 9.46 -27.74
CA ARG A 885 -2.24 9.61 -28.00
C ARG A 885 -1.95 9.65 -29.51
N ILE A 886 -1.10 10.58 -29.95
CA ILE A 886 -0.48 10.56 -31.29
C ILE A 886 1.03 10.40 -31.15
N VAL A 887 1.66 9.64 -32.04
CA VAL A 887 3.13 9.50 -32.09
C VAL A 887 3.73 10.75 -32.75
N LEU A 888 4.80 11.29 -32.19
CA LEU A 888 5.54 12.43 -32.74
C LEU A 888 6.75 11.92 -33.54
N THR A 889 6.97 12.45 -34.75
CA THR A 889 8.10 12.09 -35.61
C THR A 889 8.81 13.33 -36.18
N GLY A 890 9.96 13.13 -36.83
CA GLY A 890 10.75 14.21 -37.44
C GLY A 890 12.00 14.62 -36.64
N ASP A 891 13.03 15.10 -37.34
CA ASP A 891 14.35 15.40 -36.76
C ASP A 891 14.35 16.51 -35.69
N ARG A 892 13.32 17.37 -35.65
CA ARG A 892 13.22 18.46 -34.66
C ARG A 892 13.29 17.94 -33.23
N LEU A 893 12.66 16.80 -32.95
CA LEU A 893 12.56 16.19 -31.61
C LEU A 893 13.93 15.93 -30.96
N LYS A 894 14.96 15.63 -31.76
CA LYS A 894 16.33 15.33 -31.30
C LYS A 894 17.03 16.50 -30.61
N TYR A 895 16.52 17.72 -30.76
CA TYR A 895 17.10 18.95 -30.20
C TYR A 895 16.31 19.52 -29.01
N GLU A 896 15.12 18.98 -28.74
CA GLU A 896 14.17 19.55 -27.78
C GLU A 896 14.26 18.94 -26.37
N ASN A 897 15.12 17.94 -26.16
CA ASN A 897 15.39 17.26 -24.88
C ASN A 897 14.11 17.01 -24.05
N LEU A 898 13.06 16.51 -24.71
CA LEU A 898 11.77 16.26 -24.07
C LEU A 898 11.87 15.06 -23.12
N VAL A 899 11.05 15.08 -22.07
CA VAL A 899 10.90 13.97 -21.12
C VAL A 899 9.41 13.71 -20.85
N THR A 900 9.08 12.53 -20.32
CA THR A 900 7.69 12.19 -19.95
C THR A 900 7.10 13.22 -18.97
N GLY A 901 5.81 13.53 -19.11
CA GLY A 901 5.06 14.40 -18.20
C GLY A 901 5.23 15.92 -18.39
N VAL A 902 6.06 16.38 -19.34
CA VAL A 902 6.13 17.80 -19.75
C VAL A 902 4.90 18.16 -20.58
N ILE A 903 4.27 19.32 -20.33
CA ILE A 903 3.21 19.84 -21.22
C ILE A 903 3.86 20.72 -22.30
N VAL A 904 3.60 20.41 -23.58
CA VAL A 904 4.16 21.13 -24.73
C VAL A 904 3.08 21.47 -25.77
N ALA A 905 3.35 22.51 -26.58
CA ALA A 905 2.68 22.75 -27.85
C ALA A 905 3.57 22.25 -28.98
N VAL A 906 2.98 21.55 -29.95
CA VAL A 906 3.69 20.98 -31.10
C VAL A 906 3.03 21.45 -32.38
N LEU A 907 3.79 22.09 -33.27
CA LEU A 907 3.38 22.51 -34.61
C LEU A 907 3.81 21.44 -35.62
N GLY A 908 2.90 21.05 -36.52
CA GLY A 908 3.18 19.98 -37.48
C GLY A 908 1.97 19.57 -38.34
N THR A 909 2.10 18.43 -38.98
CA THR A 909 1.07 17.82 -39.86
C THR A 909 0.95 16.32 -39.59
N GLU A 910 -0.25 15.76 -39.64
CA GLU A 910 -0.41 14.30 -39.66
C GLU A 910 0.10 13.72 -41.00
N ASN A 911 0.90 12.66 -40.92
CA ASN A 911 1.46 11.92 -42.06
C ASN A 911 0.56 10.74 -42.50
N SER A 912 0.94 10.02 -43.56
CA SER A 912 0.14 8.90 -44.09
C SER A 912 0.09 7.63 -43.22
N LEU A 913 0.71 7.64 -42.04
CA LEU A 913 0.71 6.55 -41.06
C LEU A 913 -0.09 6.88 -39.80
N GLY A 914 -0.62 8.11 -39.67
CA GLY A 914 -1.29 8.59 -38.45
C GLY A 914 -0.32 9.11 -37.38
N GLU A 915 0.91 9.48 -37.77
CA GLU A 915 1.91 10.08 -36.90
C GLU A 915 2.00 11.60 -37.18
N PHE A 916 2.37 12.39 -36.18
CA PHE A 916 2.47 13.85 -36.28
C PHE A 916 3.92 14.26 -36.57
N GLU A 917 4.19 14.74 -37.78
CA GLU A 917 5.51 15.21 -38.20
C GLU A 917 5.79 16.61 -37.64
N VAL A 918 6.79 16.72 -36.76
CA VAL A 918 7.04 17.91 -35.93
C VAL A 918 7.93 18.93 -36.64
N VAL A 919 7.36 20.11 -36.86
CA VAL A 919 8.03 21.28 -37.45
C VAL A 919 8.69 22.15 -36.36
N ASP A 920 7.96 22.45 -35.27
CA ASP A 920 8.42 23.31 -34.18
C ASP A 920 7.75 22.94 -32.84
N VAL A 921 8.41 23.26 -31.72
CA VAL A 921 7.89 23.02 -30.36
C VAL A 921 7.89 24.33 -29.57
N CYS A 922 6.81 24.54 -28.81
CA CYS A 922 6.64 25.70 -27.95
C CYS A 922 6.36 25.25 -26.50
N TYR A 923 7.05 25.90 -25.55
CA TYR A 923 6.91 25.66 -24.12
C TYR A 923 5.99 26.70 -23.46
N ALA A 924 5.76 26.59 -22.15
CA ALA A 924 4.92 27.53 -21.39
C ALA A 924 5.62 28.85 -21.03
N GLY A 925 6.91 28.99 -21.34
CA GLY A 925 7.74 30.12 -20.95
C GLY A 925 8.03 30.15 -19.45
N MET A 926 8.96 30.99 -18.99
CA MET A 926 9.17 31.20 -17.54
C MET A 926 7.90 31.81 -16.89
N ALA A 927 7.68 31.49 -15.61
CA ALA A 927 6.57 32.03 -14.83
C ALA A 927 6.79 33.49 -14.42
N ASP A 928 5.77 34.18 -13.91
CA ASP A 928 5.90 35.58 -13.53
C ASP A 928 6.80 35.72 -12.29
N GLN A 929 7.67 36.73 -12.27
CA GLN A 929 8.63 36.96 -11.18
C GLN A 929 8.20 38.18 -10.36
N THR A 930 8.24 38.06 -9.03
CA THR A 930 8.05 39.19 -8.11
C THR A 930 9.24 40.15 -8.22
N PRO A 931 9.05 41.47 -8.40
CA PRO A 931 10.18 42.40 -8.53
C PRO A 931 11.10 42.39 -7.30
N SER A 932 12.41 42.25 -7.52
CA SER A 932 13.40 42.39 -6.45
C SER A 932 13.91 43.82 -6.35
N ASN A 933 13.82 44.41 -5.16
CA ASN A 933 14.23 45.80 -4.90
C ASN A 933 15.75 46.03 -5.02
N SER A 934 16.58 44.98 -5.03
CA SER A 934 18.04 45.11 -5.07
C SER A 934 18.61 45.46 -6.45
N MET A 935 18.00 44.98 -7.54
CA MET A 935 18.57 45.17 -8.89
C MET A 935 18.32 46.56 -9.52
N ASP A 936 17.25 47.26 -9.14
CA ASP A 936 16.95 48.63 -9.62
C ASP A 936 17.59 49.74 -8.76
N ALA A 937 18.43 49.37 -7.77
CA ALA A 937 19.10 50.30 -6.86
C ALA A 937 20.01 51.34 -7.54
N GLY A 938 20.33 51.16 -8.84
CA GLY A 938 21.04 52.16 -9.64
C GLY A 938 20.37 53.55 -9.66
N ASN A 939 19.03 53.61 -9.58
CA ASN A 939 18.31 54.90 -9.51
C ASN A 939 18.24 55.49 -8.10
N VAL A 940 18.44 54.69 -7.04
CA VAL A 940 18.42 55.16 -5.65
C VAL A 940 19.79 55.71 -5.21
N LYS A 941 20.90 55.12 -5.69
CA LYS A 941 22.27 55.61 -5.39
C LYS A 941 22.53 57.07 -5.87
N VAL A 942 21.67 57.64 -6.72
CA VAL A 942 21.72 59.06 -7.14
C VAL A 942 21.33 60.04 -6.01
N PHE A 943 20.40 59.68 -5.12
CA PHE A 943 19.90 60.60 -4.08
C PHE A 943 20.70 60.57 -2.76
N LEU A 944 21.55 59.56 -2.55
CA LEU A 944 22.30 59.37 -1.29
C LEU A 944 23.82 59.65 -1.41
N ALA A 945 24.25 60.35 -2.46
CA ALA A 945 25.65 60.66 -2.77
C ALA A 945 26.35 61.64 -1.79
N ALA A 946 25.73 61.95 -0.64
CA ALA A 946 26.23 62.91 0.36
C ALA A 946 26.81 62.26 1.64
N ALA A 947 26.77 60.93 1.76
CA ALA A 947 27.31 60.20 2.91
C ALA A 947 28.18 59.02 2.44
N THR A 948 29.49 59.23 2.32
CA THR A 948 30.47 58.20 1.94
C THR A 948 30.43 56.99 2.86
N ASP A 949 30.33 57.25 4.16
CA ASP A 949 30.57 56.26 5.20
C ASP A 949 29.36 55.34 5.41
N LEU A 950 28.16 55.81 5.05
CA LEU A 950 26.93 55.01 5.12
C LEU A 950 26.82 54.03 3.94
N ASN A 951 27.29 54.42 2.75
CA ASN A 951 27.33 53.50 1.60
C ASN A 951 28.29 52.33 1.86
N ALA A 952 29.44 52.56 2.52
CA ALA A 952 30.38 51.52 2.89
C ALA A 952 29.83 50.52 3.96
N PHE A 953 28.85 50.94 4.76
CA PHE A 953 28.14 50.07 5.70
C PHE A 953 27.02 49.25 5.02
N LEU A 954 26.39 49.79 3.98
CA LEU A 954 25.29 49.16 3.25
C LEU A 954 25.73 48.25 2.09
N ASP A 955 26.92 48.44 1.52
CA ASP A 955 27.49 47.58 0.47
C ASP A 955 28.25 46.35 1.04
N GLN A 956 28.13 45.98 2.33
CA GLN A 956 28.71 44.73 2.85
C GLN A 956 27.96 43.50 2.28
N PRO A 957 28.66 42.53 1.66
CA PRO A 957 28.01 41.41 0.97
C PRO A 957 27.58 40.31 1.95
N ASN A 958 26.27 40.13 2.14
CA ASN A 958 25.73 38.98 2.87
C ASN A 958 25.66 37.74 1.96
N TYR A 959 25.96 36.57 2.53
CA TYR A 959 26.04 35.29 1.80
C TYR A 959 25.06 34.23 2.32
N VAL A 960 24.54 33.40 1.41
CA VAL A 960 23.88 32.13 1.73
C VAL A 960 24.80 30.98 1.34
N ALA A 961 25.04 30.05 2.26
CA ALA A 961 25.89 28.87 2.00
C ALA A 961 25.03 27.65 1.65
N PHE A 962 25.27 27.07 0.47
CA PHE A 962 24.63 25.83 0.03
C PHE A 962 25.58 24.63 0.16
N ILE A 963 25.08 23.59 0.81
CA ILE A 963 25.77 22.33 1.10
C ILE A 963 24.84 21.20 0.66
N SER A 964 25.37 20.11 0.13
CA SER A 964 24.56 18.90 -0.14
C SER A 964 25.41 17.64 -0.04
N GLY A 965 24.81 16.49 0.21
CA GLY A 965 25.49 15.21 0.10
C GLY A 965 26.67 15.05 1.05
N LEU A 966 26.47 15.40 2.34
CA LEU A 966 27.46 15.20 3.41
C LEU A 966 27.77 13.71 3.61
N ASN A 967 26.78 12.83 3.45
CA ASN A 967 26.92 11.38 3.62
C ASN A 967 27.62 10.97 4.93
N ILE A 968 27.21 11.56 6.06
CA ILE A 968 27.80 11.22 7.37
C ILE A 968 27.59 9.73 7.64
N GLY A 969 28.68 9.05 8.01
CA GLY A 969 28.78 7.59 8.15
C GLY A 969 29.90 6.97 7.32
N THR A 970 30.35 7.60 6.22
CA THR A 970 31.47 7.13 5.39
C THR A 970 32.79 7.85 5.67
N SER A 971 33.42 7.49 6.78
CA SER A 971 34.87 7.55 7.07
C SER A 971 35.67 8.87 7.05
N ASP A 972 35.17 9.96 6.47
CA ASP A 972 35.98 11.17 6.23
C ASP A 972 35.61 12.35 7.16
N ASP A 973 36.09 12.32 8.41
CA ASP A 973 35.78 13.37 9.41
C ASP A 973 36.56 14.69 9.19
N LEU A 974 37.74 14.67 8.55
CA LEU A 974 38.66 15.83 8.55
C LEU A 974 38.18 17.02 7.70
N GLU A 975 37.84 16.82 6.43
CA GLU A 975 37.31 17.94 5.62
C GLU A 975 35.94 18.42 6.14
N LEU A 976 35.19 17.55 6.81
CA LEU A 976 33.94 17.91 7.48
C LEU A 976 34.20 18.81 8.70
N GLN A 977 35.24 18.53 9.48
CA GLN A 977 35.70 19.44 10.54
C GLN A 977 36.17 20.78 9.96
N MET A 978 36.97 20.79 8.88
CA MET A 978 37.41 22.03 8.22
C MET A 978 36.23 22.87 7.70
N LEU A 979 35.20 22.23 7.14
CA LEU A 979 33.94 22.89 6.76
C LEU A 979 33.25 23.51 7.98
N THR A 980 33.24 22.80 9.11
CA THR A 980 32.59 23.24 10.35
C THR A 980 33.31 24.46 10.93
N GLU A 981 34.62 24.39 11.12
CA GLU A 981 35.46 25.48 11.61
C GLU A 981 35.40 26.74 10.71
N PHE A 982 35.31 26.54 9.39
CA PHE A 982 35.10 27.64 8.44
C PHE A 982 33.72 28.27 8.61
N LEU A 983 32.66 27.46 8.70
CA LEU A 983 31.29 27.96 8.84
C LEU A 983 31.07 28.66 10.18
N THR A 984 31.61 28.15 11.29
CA THR A 984 31.56 28.81 12.62
C THR A 984 32.42 30.07 12.67
N GLY A 985 33.47 30.16 11.85
CA GLY A 985 34.40 31.28 11.81
C GLY A 985 35.61 31.12 12.74
N GLU A 986 35.86 29.91 13.24
CA GLU A 986 37.01 29.61 14.11
C GLU A 986 38.33 29.45 13.33
N SER A 987 38.26 29.09 12.04
CA SER A 987 39.42 28.85 11.17
C SER A 987 39.49 29.84 10.00
N GLY A 988 40.62 29.83 9.29
CA GLY A 988 40.92 30.74 8.18
C GLY A 988 41.68 32.02 8.55
N THR A 989 42.03 32.80 7.52
CA THR A 989 42.59 34.15 7.61
C THR A 989 41.52 35.17 8.03
N THR A 990 41.94 36.41 8.35
CA THR A 990 40.99 37.48 8.74
C THR A 990 39.93 37.74 7.66
N ASP A 991 40.32 37.73 6.39
CA ASP A 991 39.43 37.91 5.24
C ASP A 991 38.42 36.76 5.11
N GLU A 992 38.84 35.52 5.39
CA GLU A 992 37.96 34.33 5.40
C GLU A 992 37.01 34.35 6.60
N GLN A 993 37.47 34.75 7.79
CA GLN A 993 36.62 34.96 8.97
C GLN A 993 35.59 36.07 8.73
N GLU A 994 35.94 37.13 8.00
CA GLU A 994 34.99 38.18 7.60
C GLU A 994 33.96 37.68 6.58
N LYS A 995 34.34 36.81 5.62
CA LYS A 995 33.37 36.09 4.77
C LYS A 995 32.43 35.22 5.60
N SER A 996 32.96 34.40 6.52
CA SER A 996 32.14 33.53 7.37
C SER A 996 31.18 34.31 8.26
N ARG A 997 31.63 35.43 8.84
CA ARG A 997 30.77 36.38 9.60
C ARG A 997 29.60 36.92 8.77
N ALA A 998 29.79 37.03 7.45
CA ALA A 998 28.78 37.50 6.50
C ALA A 998 27.87 36.39 5.93
N ILE A 999 28.09 35.12 6.28
CA ILE A 999 27.13 34.03 5.98
C ILE A 999 25.95 34.17 6.93
N VAL A 1000 24.78 34.56 6.39
CA VAL A 1000 23.54 34.79 7.17
C VAL A 1000 22.79 33.49 7.45
N ARG A 1001 22.85 32.52 6.54
CA ARG A 1001 22.09 31.27 6.60
C ARG A 1001 22.76 30.15 5.81
N VAL A 1002 22.66 28.93 6.31
CA VAL A 1002 23.17 27.70 5.68
C VAL A 1002 21.99 26.84 5.25
N ILE A 1003 22.05 26.30 4.03
CA ILE A 1003 21.05 25.40 3.45
C ILE A 1003 21.72 24.04 3.18
N LEU A 1004 21.25 23.00 3.87
CA LEU A 1004 21.68 21.62 3.63
C LEU A 1004 20.66 20.89 2.74
N ALA A 1005 20.97 20.83 1.45
CA ALA A 1005 20.11 20.34 0.37
C ALA A 1005 20.14 18.80 0.19
N GLY A 1006 19.91 18.06 1.29
CA GLY A 1006 19.72 16.61 1.32
C GLY A 1006 20.97 15.74 1.18
N ASP A 1007 20.77 14.45 1.45
CA ASP A 1007 21.78 13.39 1.62
C ASP A 1007 22.79 13.72 2.73
N SER A 1008 22.21 13.99 3.89
CA SER A 1008 22.92 14.28 5.13
C SER A 1008 23.57 13.02 5.71
N LEU A 1009 22.87 11.88 5.64
CA LEU A 1009 23.35 10.56 6.09
C LEU A 1009 23.73 9.64 4.93
N SER A 1010 24.78 8.83 5.12
CA SER A 1010 25.16 7.78 4.17
C SER A 1010 24.17 6.60 4.21
N PRO A 1011 23.89 5.92 3.08
CA PRO A 1011 23.11 4.68 3.09
C PRO A 1011 23.79 3.57 3.92
N PRO A 1012 23.03 2.70 4.61
CA PRO A 1012 23.59 1.71 5.53
C PRO A 1012 24.43 0.65 4.81
N VAL A 1013 25.72 0.60 5.15
CA VAL A 1013 26.68 -0.36 4.60
C VAL A 1013 26.36 -1.78 5.08
N LYS A 1014 25.89 -2.63 4.16
CA LYS A 1014 25.67 -4.06 4.43
C LYS A 1014 27.02 -4.77 4.55
N SER A 1015 27.23 -5.53 5.61
CA SER A 1015 28.48 -6.29 5.78
C SER A 1015 28.60 -7.40 4.73
N SER A 1016 29.84 -7.75 4.35
CA SER A 1016 30.09 -8.82 3.39
C SER A 1016 29.74 -10.22 3.90
N ASP A 1017 29.49 -10.38 5.20
CA ASP A 1017 29.20 -11.67 5.82
C ASP A 1017 27.69 -11.97 5.90
N ASP A 1018 26.83 -10.96 5.68
CA ASP A 1018 25.35 -11.07 5.75
C ASP A 1018 24.70 -11.70 4.50
N VAL A 1019 25.47 -12.40 3.66
CA VAL A 1019 25.01 -13.00 2.38
C VAL A 1019 23.95 -14.12 2.56
N ARG A 1020 23.62 -14.51 3.81
CA ARG A 1020 22.46 -15.36 4.11
C ARG A 1020 21.14 -14.57 4.11
N ALA A 1021 20.65 -14.28 2.90
CA ALA A 1021 19.33 -13.68 2.67
C ALA A 1021 18.20 -14.45 3.41
N LYS A 1022 17.65 -13.82 4.46
CA LYS A 1022 16.43 -14.28 5.15
C LYS A 1022 15.21 -13.74 4.40
N LYS A 1023 14.26 -14.61 4.04
CA LYS A 1023 13.01 -14.19 3.40
C LYS A 1023 12.05 -13.62 4.47
N TYR A 1024 11.89 -12.29 4.46
CA TYR A 1024 11.11 -11.46 5.39
C TYR A 1024 11.62 -11.33 6.84
N GLY A 1025 11.72 -10.07 7.28
CA GLY A 1025 12.07 -9.66 8.64
C GLY A 1025 12.87 -8.34 8.64
N TYR A 1026 12.50 -7.39 9.51
CA TYR A 1026 13.37 -6.24 9.82
C TYR A 1026 14.53 -6.76 10.67
N ASP A 1027 15.75 -6.75 10.15
CA ASP A 1027 16.91 -7.21 10.91
C ASP A 1027 17.48 -6.07 11.75
N SER A 1028 17.18 -6.09 13.05
CA SER A 1028 17.55 -5.05 14.00
C SER A 1028 19.06 -4.93 14.24
N THR A 1029 19.88 -5.85 13.70
CA THR A 1029 21.35 -5.76 13.75
C THR A 1029 21.93 -4.83 12.70
N ALA A 1030 21.16 -4.43 11.68
CA ALA A 1030 21.61 -3.57 10.58
C ALA A 1030 21.43 -2.05 10.85
N TYR A 1031 21.03 -1.68 12.06
CA TYR A 1031 20.82 -0.28 12.47
C TYR A 1031 21.99 0.22 13.33
N ASP A 1032 22.79 1.14 12.80
CA ASP A 1032 23.74 1.92 13.57
C ASP A 1032 23.19 3.34 13.81
N ALA A 1033 23.19 3.79 15.06
CA ALA A 1033 22.73 5.13 15.42
C ALA A 1033 23.80 6.21 15.22
N LYS A 1034 25.09 5.84 15.20
CA LYS A 1034 26.21 6.80 15.19
C LYS A 1034 26.13 7.84 14.06
N PRO A 1035 25.77 7.52 12.80
CA PRO A 1035 25.68 8.53 11.76
C PRO A 1035 24.67 9.65 12.08
N ALA A 1036 23.53 9.29 12.68
CA ALA A 1036 22.51 10.25 13.09
C ALA A 1036 22.90 11.04 14.35
N GLU A 1037 23.60 10.41 15.30
CA GLU A 1037 24.13 11.10 16.50
C GLU A 1037 25.28 12.06 16.14
N ASN A 1038 26.17 11.68 15.22
CA ASN A 1038 27.21 12.57 14.66
C ASN A 1038 26.60 13.74 13.89
N LEU A 1039 25.55 13.49 13.08
CA LEU A 1039 24.82 14.57 12.39
C LEU A 1039 24.18 15.53 13.40
N ASP A 1040 23.48 15.04 14.44
CA ASP A 1040 22.90 15.93 15.46
C ASP A 1040 23.95 16.70 16.28
N GLN A 1041 25.16 16.17 16.46
CA GLN A 1041 26.26 16.94 17.04
C GLN A 1041 26.72 18.07 16.12
N LEU A 1042 27.02 17.76 14.84
CA LEU A 1042 27.45 18.74 13.84
C LEU A 1042 26.40 19.84 13.61
N MET A 1043 25.12 19.46 13.48
CA MET A 1043 24.02 20.40 13.28
C MET A 1043 23.88 21.31 14.52
N ALA A 1044 24.01 20.80 15.74
CA ALA A 1044 23.97 21.61 16.97
C ALA A 1044 25.16 22.57 17.10
N GLU A 1045 26.36 22.17 16.65
CA GLU A 1045 27.56 23.00 16.61
C GLU A 1045 27.37 24.18 15.65
N LEU A 1046 26.96 23.92 14.41
CA LEU A 1046 26.64 24.97 13.42
C LEU A 1046 25.51 25.90 13.93
N CYS A 1047 24.42 25.33 14.44
CA CYS A 1047 23.26 26.08 14.96
C CYS A 1047 23.59 26.98 16.15
N SER A 1048 24.70 26.76 16.85
CA SER A 1048 25.17 27.67 17.90
C SER A 1048 25.65 29.02 17.37
N THR A 1049 25.93 29.13 16.06
CA THR A 1049 26.47 30.35 15.43
C THR A 1049 25.68 30.86 14.22
N VAL A 1050 24.93 30.01 13.49
CA VAL A 1050 24.22 30.40 12.24
C VAL A 1050 22.86 29.71 12.12
N ASP A 1051 21.93 30.33 11.38
CA ASP A 1051 20.69 29.70 10.95
C ASP A 1051 20.94 28.56 9.95
N LEU A 1052 20.25 27.43 10.13
CA LEU A 1052 20.45 26.21 9.37
C LEU A 1052 19.12 25.55 8.97
N ASP A 1053 18.83 25.58 7.66
CA ASP A 1053 17.70 24.87 7.05
C ASP A 1053 18.18 23.50 6.52
N ILE A 1054 17.63 22.40 7.05
CA ILE A 1054 17.92 21.03 6.59
C ILE A 1054 16.76 20.47 5.76
N MET A 1055 17.04 20.24 4.47
CA MET A 1055 16.17 19.54 3.53
C MET A 1055 16.52 18.05 3.50
N PRO A 1056 15.55 17.12 3.42
CA PRO A 1056 15.82 15.70 3.20
C PRO A 1056 16.26 15.40 1.76
N GLY A 1057 17.20 14.47 1.59
CA GLY A 1057 17.51 13.79 0.34
C GLY A 1057 16.93 12.38 0.26
N PRO A 1058 17.19 11.63 -0.84
CA PRO A 1058 16.72 10.25 -1.00
C PRO A 1058 17.31 9.25 0.02
N ASN A 1059 18.48 9.52 0.60
CA ASN A 1059 19.12 8.65 1.61
C ASN A 1059 18.77 9.05 3.07
N ASP A 1060 18.15 10.21 3.27
CA ASP A 1060 17.80 10.72 4.61
C ASP A 1060 16.52 10.08 5.18
N PRO A 1061 16.33 10.08 6.52
CA PRO A 1061 15.19 9.45 7.20
C PRO A 1061 13.87 10.25 7.07
N ALA A 1062 13.39 10.37 5.82
CA ALA A 1062 12.12 10.96 5.42
C ALA A 1062 11.28 9.95 4.59
N ASN A 1063 10.19 10.38 3.96
CA ASN A 1063 9.51 9.57 2.94
C ASN A 1063 10.30 9.51 1.63
N ALA A 1064 10.24 8.37 0.95
CA ALA A 1064 10.91 8.15 -0.34
C ALA A 1064 10.27 8.89 -1.53
N HIS A 1065 8.98 9.23 -1.42
CA HIS A 1065 8.23 9.94 -2.47
C HIS A 1065 8.42 11.45 -2.37
N ILE A 1066 8.47 12.15 -3.49
CA ILE A 1066 8.45 13.63 -3.53
C ILE A 1066 6.99 14.16 -3.40
N PRO A 1067 6.69 15.26 -2.68
CA PRO A 1067 7.59 16.03 -1.82
C PRO A 1067 7.95 15.26 -0.54
N GLN A 1068 9.25 15.22 -0.25
CA GLN A 1068 9.74 14.66 1.00
C GLN A 1068 9.39 15.61 2.15
N GLN A 1069 8.69 15.08 3.15
CA GLN A 1069 8.28 15.82 4.32
C GLN A 1069 9.48 16.06 5.25
N PRO A 1070 9.46 17.11 6.10
CA PRO A 1070 10.63 17.46 6.90
C PRO A 1070 11.11 16.33 7.81
N ILE A 1071 12.43 16.20 7.96
CA ILE A 1071 13.03 15.20 8.86
C ILE A 1071 12.50 15.43 10.28
N HIS A 1072 11.94 14.40 10.89
CA HIS A 1072 11.22 14.54 12.16
C HIS A 1072 12.15 15.00 13.29
N ARG A 1073 11.85 16.15 13.93
CA ARG A 1073 12.72 16.83 14.91
C ARG A 1073 13.26 15.93 16.04
N ALA A 1074 12.55 14.86 16.42
CA ALA A 1074 13.02 13.91 17.43
C ALA A 1074 14.24 13.05 17.03
N MET A 1075 14.66 13.08 15.75
CA MET A 1075 15.98 12.57 15.33
C MET A 1075 17.12 13.39 15.91
N PHE A 1076 16.90 14.69 16.13
CA PHE A 1076 17.89 15.66 16.57
C PHE A 1076 17.65 16.00 18.04
N ARG A 1077 18.39 15.39 18.97
CA ARG A 1077 18.20 15.62 20.41
C ARG A 1077 18.79 16.95 20.86
N SER A 1078 19.88 17.37 20.23
CA SER A 1078 20.65 18.57 20.54
C SER A 1078 20.16 19.73 19.69
N SER A 1079 20.17 19.57 18.37
CA SER A 1079 19.87 20.63 17.39
C SER A 1079 18.43 21.12 17.50
N SER A 1080 17.47 20.23 17.77
CA SER A 1080 16.05 20.62 17.85
C SER A 1080 15.69 21.49 19.06
N GLN A 1081 16.61 21.72 19.99
CA GLN A 1081 16.45 22.68 21.09
C GLN A 1081 16.82 24.13 20.68
N MET A 1082 17.57 24.30 19.59
CA MET A 1082 17.95 25.61 19.05
C MET A 1082 16.79 26.24 18.27
N SER A 1083 16.71 27.57 18.29
CA SER A 1083 15.76 28.34 17.46
C SER A 1083 16.20 28.49 16.00
N THR A 1084 17.51 28.42 15.77
CA THR A 1084 18.24 28.54 14.49
C THR A 1084 18.17 27.27 13.63
N PHE A 1085 17.67 26.15 14.18
CA PHE A 1085 17.58 24.86 13.48
C PHE A 1085 16.18 24.64 12.89
N HIS A 1086 16.11 24.41 11.58
CA HIS A 1086 14.86 24.26 10.85
C HIS A 1086 14.84 23.02 9.94
N CYS A 1087 14.03 22.02 10.29
CA CYS A 1087 13.70 20.95 9.34
C CYS A 1087 12.69 21.47 8.30
N VAL A 1088 13.01 21.33 7.02
CA VAL A 1088 12.19 21.82 5.89
C VAL A 1088 11.87 20.71 4.88
N THR A 1089 11.00 20.98 3.91
CA THR A 1089 10.60 20.01 2.86
C THR A 1089 11.68 19.86 1.78
N ASN A 1090 11.53 18.85 0.92
CA ASN A 1090 12.16 18.83 -0.40
C ASN A 1090 11.06 18.55 -1.46
N PRO A 1091 10.73 19.49 -2.36
CA PRO A 1091 11.37 20.79 -2.59
C PRO A 1091 11.08 21.83 -1.49
N TYR A 1092 11.73 22.99 -1.56
CA TYR A 1092 11.65 24.07 -0.56
C TYR A 1092 11.55 25.45 -1.23
N TRP A 1093 10.57 26.27 -0.80
CA TRP A 1093 10.44 27.69 -1.12
C TRP A 1093 10.75 28.53 0.13
N PHE A 1094 11.49 29.62 -0.03
CA PHE A 1094 11.72 30.64 1.00
C PHE A 1094 12.16 31.98 0.38
N GLY A 1095 12.18 33.06 1.16
CA GLY A 1095 12.69 34.37 0.76
C GLY A 1095 13.73 34.90 1.74
N ILE A 1096 14.75 35.61 1.24
CA ILE A 1096 15.71 36.38 2.05
C ILE A 1096 15.90 37.74 1.40
N ASN A 1097 15.71 38.84 2.14
CA ASN A 1097 15.87 40.22 1.63
C ASN A 1097 15.19 40.47 0.25
N ASP A 1098 13.88 40.19 0.13
CA ASP A 1098 13.09 40.20 -1.12
C ASP A 1098 13.53 39.23 -2.25
N ILE A 1099 14.58 38.42 -2.04
CA ILE A 1099 15.06 37.44 -3.02
C ILE A 1099 14.35 36.10 -2.77
N LEU A 1100 13.47 35.71 -3.69
CA LEU A 1100 12.75 34.42 -3.67
C LEU A 1100 13.64 33.25 -4.13
N PHE A 1101 13.74 32.21 -3.31
CA PHE A 1101 14.48 30.97 -3.54
C PHE A 1101 13.54 29.79 -3.76
N LEU A 1102 13.93 28.90 -4.68
CA LEU A 1102 13.42 27.53 -4.81
C LEU A 1102 14.60 26.56 -4.85
N GLY A 1103 14.48 25.41 -4.20
CA GLY A 1103 15.41 24.32 -4.46
C GLY A 1103 14.89 22.93 -4.15
N ASN A 1104 15.66 21.94 -4.61
CA ASN A 1104 15.39 20.51 -4.41
C ASN A 1104 16.71 19.75 -4.19
N SER A 1105 16.63 18.56 -3.59
CA SER A 1105 17.80 17.75 -3.22
C SER A 1105 18.39 16.89 -4.37
N GLY A 1106 18.13 17.24 -5.64
CA GLY A 1106 18.75 16.67 -6.83
C GLY A 1106 17.86 15.70 -7.63
N GLN A 1107 16.98 14.95 -6.97
CA GLN A 1107 16.30 13.79 -7.59
C GLN A 1107 15.54 14.09 -8.90
N PRO A 1108 14.87 15.25 -9.08
CA PRO A 1108 14.24 15.59 -10.36
C PRO A 1108 15.23 15.69 -11.52
N ILE A 1109 16.41 16.28 -11.32
CA ILE A 1109 17.42 16.41 -12.38
C ILE A 1109 18.14 15.08 -12.61
N ASP A 1110 18.42 14.31 -11.55
CA ASP A 1110 18.96 12.95 -11.66
C ASP A 1110 18.01 11.97 -12.36
N ASP A 1111 16.70 12.20 -12.31
CA ASP A 1111 15.71 11.38 -13.03
C ASP A 1111 15.52 11.83 -14.49
N ILE A 1112 15.42 13.14 -14.74
CA ILE A 1112 15.45 13.74 -16.10
C ILE A 1112 16.71 13.28 -16.86
N TYR A 1113 17.87 13.25 -16.19
CA TYR A 1113 19.13 12.78 -16.76
C TYR A 1113 19.05 11.36 -17.35
N LYS A 1114 18.18 10.48 -16.84
CA LYS A 1114 18.04 9.09 -17.36
C LYS A 1114 17.34 9.03 -18.72
N TYR A 1115 16.54 10.03 -19.06
CA TYR A 1115 15.78 10.10 -20.32
C TYR A 1115 16.58 10.67 -21.50
N LEU A 1116 17.69 11.37 -21.24
CA LEU A 1116 18.39 12.20 -22.22
C LEU A 1116 19.80 11.68 -22.48
N GLU A 1117 20.31 11.81 -23.70
CA GLU A 1117 21.66 11.30 -24.06
C GLU A 1117 22.79 12.02 -23.31
N GLY A 1118 22.70 13.35 -23.19
CA GLY A 1118 23.75 14.18 -22.59
C GLY A 1118 23.83 14.14 -21.06
N ASP A 1119 24.87 14.79 -20.52
CA ASP A 1119 25.08 15.07 -19.09
C ASP A 1119 25.09 16.59 -18.79
N ASP A 1120 24.43 17.40 -19.65
CA ASP A 1120 24.22 18.82 -19.36
C ASP A 1120 23.07 19.02 -18.37
N ARG A 1121 23.34 18.64 -17.12
CA ARG A 1121 22.46 18.81 -15.95
C ARG A 1121 22.09 20.27 -15.70
N LEU A 1122 22.91 21.23 -16.15
CA LEU A 1122 22.61 22.65 -16.04
C LEU A 1122 21.49 23.00 -17.01
N ASN A 1123 21.61 22.63 -18.29
CA ASN A 1123 20.54 22.86 -19.26
C ASN A 1123 19.25 22.07 -18.94
N MET A 1124 19.35 20.90 -18.31
CA MET A 1124 18.18 20.19 -17.76
C MET A 1124 17.46 21.02 -16.69
N ALA A 1125 18.20 21.62 -15.76
CA ALA A 1125 17.63 22.51 -14.73
C ALA A 1125 17.07 23.81 -15.31
N GLU A 1126 17.70 24.39 -16.33
CA GLU A 1126 17.18 25.54 -17.08
C GLU A 1126 15.85 25.19 -17.77
N ARG A 1127 15.76 24.02 -18.42
CA ARG A 1127 14.54 23.58 -19.12
C ARG A 1127 13.35 23.39 -18.18
N THR A 1128 13.54 22.93 -16.94
CA THR A 1128 12.42 22.84 -15.97
C THR A 1128 11.75 24.19 -15.70
N LEU A 1129 12.49 25.29 -15.73
CA LEU A 1129 11.95 26.65 -15.58
C LEU A 1129 11.13 27.11 -16.79
N PHE A 1130 11.54 26.76 -18.02
CA PHE A 1130 10.75 27.01 -19.25
C PHE A 1130 9.54 26.08 -19.40
N TRP A 1131 9.58 24.88 -18.82
CA TRP A 1131 8.45 23.96 -18.71
C TRP A 1131 7.47 24.35 -17.59
N ARG A 1132 7.80 25.33 -16.75
CA ARG A 1132 7.11 25.69 -15.49
C ARG A 1132 6.86 24.47 -14.58
N HIS A 1133 7.75 23.47 -14.59
CA HIS A 1133 7.51 22.22 -13.88
C HIS A 1133 8.82 21.61 -13.37
N MET A 1134 8.98 21.54 -12.04
CA MET A 1134 10.26 21.15 -11.42
C MET A 1134 10.52 19.64 -11.41
N ALA A 1135 9.48 18.80 -11.52
CA ALA A 1135 9.59 17.33 -11.47
C ALA A 1135 8.70 16.63 -12.52
N PRO A 1136 8.89 16.88 -13.83
CA PRO A 1136 7.97 16.41 -14.89
C PRO A 1136 7.85 14.88 -14.99
N THR A 1137 8.95 14.15 -14.76
CA THR A 1137 8.99 12.68 -14.83
C THR A 1137 8.29 11.99 -13.65
N ALA A 1138 7.84 12.73 -12.64
CA ALA A 1138 6.93 12.22 -11.63
C ALA A 1138 5.49 12.19 -12.18
N PRO A 1139 4.70 11.11 -11.96
CA PRO A 1139 4.98 9.94 -11.12
C PRO A 1139 5.61 8.74 -11.86
N ASP A 1140 5.73 8.82 -13.19
CA ASP A 1140 6.15 7.77 -14.12
C ASP A 1140 7.41 7.00 -13.67
N THR A 1141 8.42 7.73 -13.19
CA THR A 1141 9.75 7.19 -12.83
C THR A 1141 10.28 7.80 -11.53
N LEU A 1142 10.12 9.12 -11.33
CA LEU A 1142 10.30 9.75 -10.02
C LEU A 1142 9.02 9.63 -9.18
N TRP A 1143 9.01 8.73 -8.19
CA TRP A 1143 7.81 8.48 -7.40
C TRP A 1143 7.37 9.70 -6.57
N CYS A 1144 6.13 10.15 -6.75
CA CYS A 1144 5.53 11.23 -5.96
C CYS A 1144 4.28 10.80 -5.19
N TYR A 1145 3.76 11.69 -4.34
CA TYR A 1145 2.44 11.54 -3.73
C TYR A 1145 1.31 11.74 -4.80
N PRO A 1146 0.23 10.94 -4.80
CA PRO A 1146 -0.84 11.00 -5.80
C PRO A 1146 -1.87 12.11 -5.53
N PHE A 1147 -1.44 13.38 -5.62
CA PHE A 1147 -2.35 14.53 -5.43
C PHE A 1147 -3.55 14.51 -6.42
N GLN A 1148 -4.72 14.98 -5.96
CA GLN A 1148 -5.95 14.99 -6.77
C GLN A 1148 -6.26 16.36 -7.37
N ASP A 1149 -6.27 17.42 -6.56
CA ASP A 1149 -6.84 18.73 -6.94
C ASP A 1149 -5.78 19.78 -7.32
N HIS A 1150 -4.51 19.50 -7.05
CA HIS A 1150 -3.37 20.36 -7.35
C HIS A 1150 -2.13 19.51 -7.68
N ASP A 1151 -1.15 20.08 -8.39
CA ASP A 1151 0.22 19.57 -8.46
C ASP A 1151 1.15 20.68 -7.94
N PRO A 1152 1.90 20.47 -6.84
CA PRO A 1152 2.79 21.48 -6.27
C PRO A 1152 4.13 21.62 -7.00
N PHE A 1153 4.43 20.76 -7.98
CA PHE A 1153 5.63 20.84 -8.81
C PHE A 1153 5.50 21.84 -9.97
N ILE A 1154 4.29 22.35 -10.21
CA ILE A 1154 4.03 23.44 -11.16
C ILE A 1154 4.53 24.76 -10.54
N MET A 1155 5.41 25.45 -11.26
CA MET A 1155 5.97 26.73 -10.84
C MET A 1155 5.05 27.89 -11.25
N GLU A 1156 4.26 28.37 -10.29
CA GLU A 1156 3.34 29.51 -10.50
C GLU A 1156 4.04 30.88 -10.47
N LYS A 1157 5.22 30.96 -9.83
CA LYS A 1157 6.13 32.11 -9.89
C LYS A 1157 7.52 31.63 -10.30
N SER A 1158 8.32 32.49 -10.94
CA SER A 1158 9.74 32.21 -11.18
C SER A 1158 10.59 32.65 -9.98
N PRO A 1159 11.49 31.78 -9.46
CA PRO A 1159 12.42 32.16 -8.39
C PRO A 1159 13.52 33.07 -8.92
N HIS A 1160 14.14 33.84 -8.03
CA HIS A 1160 15.40 34.54 -8.33
C HIS A 1160 16.59 33.60 -8.31
N VAL A 1161 16.53 32.58 -7.44
CA VAL A 1161 17.56 31.55 -7.28
C VAL A 1161 16.91 30.18 -7.31
N TYR A 1162 17.34 29.33 -8.24
CA TYR A 1162 16.94 27.93 -8.35
C TYR A 1162 18.14 27.02 -8.10
N PHE A 1163 18.16 26.33 -6.96
CA PHE A 1163 19.29 25.48 -6.56
C PHE A 1163 18.93 23.98 -6.55
N ILE A 1164 19.89 23.16 -6.96
CA ILE A 1164 19.73 21.71 -7.13
C ILE A 1164 20.87 21.02 -6.38
N GLY A 1165 20.54 20.26 -5.32
CA GLY A 1165 21.49 19.51 -4.51
C GLY A 1165 22.06 18.26 -5.19
N ASN A 1166 23.06 17.66 -4.55
CA ASN A 1166 23.63 16.34 -4.81
C ASN A 1166 24.23 16.11 -6.21
N GLN A 1167 24.54 17.18 -6.94
CA GLN A 1167 25.07 17.09 -8.29
C GLN A 1167 26.54 16.61 -8.32
N SER A 1168 26.98 16.19 -9.50
CA SER A 1168 28.34 15.70 -9.76
C SER A 1168 29.42 16.76 -9.59
N GLU A 1169 29.11 18.00 -9.98
CA GLU A 1169 30.02 19.14 -10.01
C GLU A 1169 29.28 20.47 -9.75
N PHE A 1170 30.02 21.53 -9.43
CA PHE A 1170 29.48 22.88 -9.33
C PHE A 1170 29.35 23.54 -10.71
N LYS A 1171 28.14 24.02 -11.03
CA LYS A 1171 27.84 24.79 -12.25
C LYS A 1171 26.78 25.85 -11.95
N THR A 1172 26.81 26.98 -12.66
CA THR A 1172 25.79 28.02 -12.54
C THR A 1172 25.61 28.81 -13.84
N SER A 1173 24.39 29.28 -14.09
CA SER A 1173 24.02 30.23 -15.15
C SER A 1173 23.05 31.29 -14.61
N VAL A 1174 22.83 32.34 -15.40
CA VAL A 1174 21.65 33.20 -15.27
C VAL A 1174 20.82 33.00 -16.53
N ILE A 1175 19.60 32.49 -16.39
CA ILE A 1175 18.64 32.52 -17.50
C ILE A 1175 17.83 33.81 -17.45
N THR A 1176 17.50 34.34 -18.63
CA THR A 1176 16.59 35.47 -18.79
C THR A 1176 15.34 35.00 -19.52
N GLY A 1177 14.17 35.22 -18.93
CA GLY A 1177 12.88 34.81 -19.46
C GLY A 1177 12.26 35.83 -20.42
N GLU A 1178 11.16 35.42 -21.04
CA GLU A 1178 10.46 36.15 -22.11
C GLU A 1178 9.88 37.50 -21.68
N THR A 1179 9.60 37.69 -20.38
CA THR A 1179 9.15 38.98 -19.80
C THR A 1179 10.27 39.71 -19.04
N ASN A 1180 11.54 39.35 -19.29
CA ASN A 1180 12.76 39.79 -18.60
C ASN A 1180 12.91 39.29 -17.16
N GLN A 1181 12.26 38.18 -16.79
CA GLN A 1181 12.56 37.48 -15.54
C GLN A 1181 14.04 37.07 -15.53
N LYS A 1182 14.71 37.08 -14.37
CA LYS A 1182 16.09 36.63 -14.22
C LYS A 1182 16.20 35.61 -13.10
N THR A 1183 16.65 34.40 -13.43
CA THR A 1183 16.85 33.32 -12.46
C THR A 1183 18.29 32.83 -12.51
N ARG A 1184 18.96 32.91 -11.37
CA ARG A 1184 20.25 32.26 -11.09
C ARG A 1184 20.02 30.76 -10.88
N VAL A 1185 20.52 29.92 -11.77
CA VAL A 1185 20.49 28.46 -11.60
C VAL A 1185 21.80 28.01 -10.96
N ILE A 1186 21.73 27.10 -9.97
CA ILE A 1186 22.89 26.62 -9.21
C ILE A 1186 22.83 25.09 -9.09
N LEU A 1187 23.81 24.39 -9.66
CA LEU A 1187 24.08 22.99 -9.32
C LEU A 1187 25.02 22.97 -8.11
N VAL A 1188 24.52 22.49 -6.98
CA VAL A 1188 25.27 22.34 -5.73
C VAL A 1188 25.87 20.93 -5.72
N PRO A 1189 27.20 20.78 -5.67
CA PRO A 1189 27.83 19.46 -5.71
C PRO A 1189 27.63 18.71 -4.38
N SER A 1190 27.71 17.38 -4.45
CA SER A 1190 27.88 16.57 -3.24
C SER A 1190 29.22 16.87 -2.56
N PHE A 1191 29.15 17.25 -1.28
CA PHE A 1191 30.30 17.55 -0.44
C PHE A 1191 31.18 16.32 -0.25
N ALA A 1192 30.60 15.14 0.04
CA ALA A 1192 31.37 13.90 0.19
C ALA A 1192 32.24 13.57 -1.05
N LYS A 1193 31.76 13.89 -2.27
CA LYS A 1193 32.48 13.64 -3.53
C LYS A 1193 33.50 14.73 -3.88
N THR A 1194 33.16 16.00 -3.66
CA THR A 1194 33.94 17.15 -4.17
C THR A 1194 34.72 17.91 -3.10
N LYS A 1195 34.38 17.68 -1.83
CA LYS A 1195 34.81 18.44 -0.64
C LYS A 1195 34.61 19.95 -0.83
N SER A 1196 33.47 20.37 -1.40
CA SER A 1196 33.21 21.77 -1.72
C SER A 1196 31.76 22.19 -1.45
N ILE A 1197 31.57 23.49 -1.19
CA ILE A 1197 30.28 24.17 -0.97
C ILE A 1197 30.15 25.37 -1.91
N VAL A 1198 28.95 25.95 -1.99
CA VAL A 1198 28.69 27.17 -2.79
C VAL A 1198 28.23 28.30 -1.87
N LEU A 1199 28.90 29.46 -1.96
CA LEU A 1199 28.44 30.70 -1.35
C LEU A 1199 27.77 31.58 -2.41
N LEU A 1200 26.51 31.97 -2.19
CA LEU A 1200 25.79 32.94 -3.02
C LEU A 1200 25.81 34.31 -2.34
N ASN A 1201 26.32 35.33 -3.03
CA ASN A 1201 26.22 36.72 -2.60
C ASN A 1201 24.81 37.27 -2.88
N LEU A 1202 24.11 37.72 -1.85
CA LEU A 1202 22.73 38.23 -1.97
C LEU A 1202 22.64 39.54 -2.75
N SER A 1203 23.68 40.38 -2.74
CA SER A 1203 23.66 41.72 -3.34
C SER A 1203 23.75 41.73 -4.87
N ASN A 1204 24.36 40.71 -5.48
CA ASN A 1204 24.54 40.61 -6.93
C ASN A 1204 24.18 39.23 -7.53
N LEU A 1205 23.79 38.26 -6.70
CA LEU A 1205 23.52 36.86 -7.06
C LEU A 1205 24.70 36.18 -7.76
N GLU A 1206 25.95 36.50 -7.42
CA GLU A 1206 27.13 35.74 -7.86
C GLU A 1206 27.45 34.58 -6.91
N CYS A 1207 27.99 33.49 -7.46
CA CYS A 1207 28.28 32.26 -6.73
C CYS A 1207 29.80 31.99 -6.68
N GLU A 1208 30.34 31.80 -5.47
CA GLU A 1208 31.72 31.39 -5.22
C GLU A 1208 31.76 29.92 -4.74
N GLN A 1209 32.66 29.10 -5.28
CA GLN A 1209 32.86 27.72 -4.82
C GLN A 1209 34.03 27.66 -3.83
N VAL A 1210 33.75 27.26 -2.59
CA VAL A 1210 34.76 27.06 -1.54
C VAL A 1210 35.09 25.57 -1.46
N SER A 1211 36.37 25.20 -1.51
CA SER A 1211 36.83 23.81 -1.52
C SER A 1211 37.79 23.51 -0.37
N PHE A 1212 37.52 22.45 0.37
CA PHE A 1212 38.28 22.00 1.54
C PHE A 1212 39.11 20.79 1.13
N ARG A 1213 40.44 20.92 1.15
CA ARG A 1213 41.35 19.84 0.78
C ARG A 1213 42.58 19.87 1.67
N THR A 1214 43.00 18.68 2.12
CA THR A 1214 44.36 18.45 2.58
C THR A 1214 45.36 18.62 1.41
N ILE A 1215 46.54 19.16 1.72
CA ILE A 1215 47.62 19.52 0.77
C ILE A 1215 48.75 18.49 0.85
#